data_AF-A0A6P9FAU6-F1
#
_entry.id   AF-A0A6P9FAU6-F1
#
_cell.length_a   1.000
_cell.length_b   1.000
_cell.length_c   1.000
_cell.angle_alpha   90.00
_cell.angle_beta   90.00
_cell.angle_gamma   90.00
#
_symmetry.space_group_name_H-M   'P 1'
#
loop_
_entity.id
_entity.type
_entity.pdbx_description
1 polymer ?
#
loop_
_entity_poly.entity_id
_entity_poly.type
_entity_poly.pdbx_seq_one_letter_code
_entity_poly.pdbx_strand_id
1 'polypeptide(L)'
;MTFKYEACLALEEECEVILKEAWTGSSKVTGLLDNSRKALQRWNKNKMQRQGQEVEEKTKILQNLQAMENGSNVEEIRKVTKELHLTLEKEDLWWKQRAKRNWYKHGDRNTKYFHACAKERRKRNFINEVEDENNRNFIGFQKVEETFRRFFGKLFQTTNPSQDEIDKCLVGMSEKVTIEMNERLSRRFTSVEVEEAVKQMAPLKAPGPDGFGPCFYQNHWGVVSDEVCRAALDILNVLINGVPGHKFLPSRGLRQGDHLSPYLFIVCAEGLSSLLDHYEKSKLIRGVQVARGGTSINHLLFANDCILFGRANIGDWRKIQEILLVYEKASGQFLNKGKTSVFFSNNPRLTDKQAIKKDGNSFVCGTYEKYLGLPAMVGRSKFNTFRTLKEKLWQKVSSWKNTFLSQAGKEVLIKVVLQSIPTFTMGVFKLSIKLCKEINIMLSKFRWGSQQEGRGMVWRKWEKMSMQKGKGGMGFRDMESFNVALLAKQGWRILKYPMSLAAVLLKEKYFRFENFLEAKLGAQPSLVWRSIWSARDLLREGLRWKVGDGKDINIWRSKWLTRPTSFAVQSPVSLLQRNAKVIELIDSQKGEWDESIIRTIFSEEEAEQILCMPLSRGRAKDKIIWGPAKKGLFTGAAKEVVEAVLSEEEAVLEFSPIIDDVKFHFRNRTHWFIQYASRKKNTVAHTLAKKALEIRKELVWIEEVPEFIVGCLLDDTSCNT
;
A
#
# COMPACT_ATOMS: atom_id res chain seq x y z
N MET A 1 -37.29 6.48 -7.63
CA MET A 1 -35.82 6.30 -7.48
C MET A 1 -35.25 7.60 -6.95
N THR A 2 -34.38 7.55 -5.94
CA THR A 2 -33.66 8.72 -5.42
C THR A 2 -32.62 9.20 -6.45
N PHE A 3 -32.60 10.49 -6.78
CA PHE A 3 -31.65 11.05 -7.75
C PHE A 3 -30.23 11.01 -7.23
N LYS A 4 -29.29 10.78 -8.15
CA LYS A 4 -27.86 10.83 -7.92
C LYS A 4 -27.24 11.61 -9.06
N TYR A 5 -26.36 12.55 -8.74
CA TYR A 5 -25.60 13.29 -9.71
C TYR A 5 -24.63 12.35 -10.42
N GLU A 6 -24.71 12.33 -11.75
CA GLU A 6 -23.90 11.47 -12.61
C GLU A 6 -22.83 12.31 -13.29
N ALA A 7 -21.57 11.85 -13.27
CA ALA A 7 -20.44 12.64 -13.78
C ALA A 7 -20.56 12.99 -15.27
N CYS A 8 -21.32 12.19 -16.04
CA CYS A 8 -21.62 12.47 -17.44
C CYS A 8 -22.49 13.73 -17.63
N LEU A 9 -23.26 14.16 -16.62
CA LEU A 9 -24.07 15.38 -16.70
C LEU A 9 -23.19 16.63 -16.81
N ALA A 10 -21.95 16.59 -16.33
CA ALA A 10 -21.01 17.71 -16.44
C ALA A 10 -20.43 17.89 -17.85
N LEU A 11 -20.63 16.93 -18.76
CA LEU A 11 -20.19 17.00 -20.16
C LEU A 11 -21.22 17.68 -21.08
N GLU A 12 -22.27 18.25 -20.50
CA GLU A 12 -23.37 18.90 -21.22
C GLU A 12 -23.33 20.40 -20.90
N GLU A 13 -23.19 21.25 -21.91
CA GLU A 13 -23.17 22.71 -21.74
C GLU A 13 -24.46 23.23 -21.08
N GLU A 14 -25.59 22.60 -21.40
CA GLU A 14 -26.91 22.84 -20.82
C GLU A 14 -26.93 22.66 -19.29
N CYS A 15 -26.07 21.80 -18.74
CA CYS A 15 -26.05 21.48 -17.31
C CYS A 15 -25.59 22.68 -16.48
N GLU A 16 -24.60 23.44 -16.97
CA GLU A 16 -24.08 24.62 -16.26
C GLU A 16 -25.11 25.76 -16.28
N VAL A 17 -25.84 25.94 -17.39
CA VAL A 17 -26.93 26.92 -17.51
C VAL A 17 -28.08 26.58 -16.55
N ILE A 18 -28.55 25.34 -16.56
CA ILE A 18 -29.60 24.86 -15.65
C ILE A 18 -29.17 25.00 -14.20
N LEU A 19 -27.89 24.76 -13.90
CA LEU A 19 -27.35 24.94 -12.56
C LEU A 19 -27.30 26.41 -12.16
N LYS A 20 -26.81 27.32 -13.01
CA LYS A 20 -26.79 28.76 -12.72
C LYS A 20 -28.20 29.30 -12.44
N GLU A 21 -29.19 28.88 -13.21
CA GLU A 21 -30.60 29.25 -12.98
C GLU A 21 -31.15 28.65 -11.68
N ALA A 22 -30.92 27.36 -11.45
CA ALA A 22 -31.44 26.65 -10.27
C ALA A 22 -30.68 26.98 -8.97
N TRP A 23 -29.46 27.52 -9.06
CA TRP A 23 -28.63 27.98 -7.94
C TRP A 23 -28.97 29.40 -7.50
N THR A 24 -30.25 29.79 -7.69
CA THR A 24 -30.81 31.07 -7.23
C THR A 24 -32.06 30.82 -6.38
N GLY A 25 -32.43 31.76 -5.51
CA GLY A 25 -33.72 31.72 -4.80
C GLY A 25 -33.74 31.00 -3.44
N SER A 26 -32.60 30.74 -2.80
CA SER A 26 -32.56 30.30 -1.40
C SER A 26 -31.34 30.85 -0.65
N SER A 27 -31.53 31.26 0.61
CA SER A 27 -30.44 31.71 1.49
C SER A 27 -29.64 30.56 2.11
N LYS A 28 -30.11 29.31 1.97
CA LYS A 28 -29.45 28.12 2.54
C LYS A 28 -28.99 27.18 1.43
N VAL A 29 -27.74 26.70 1.52
CA VAL A 29 -27.15 25.72 0.59
C VAL A 29 -28.02 24.48 0.41
N THR A 30 -28.69 24.02 1.47
CA THR A 30 -29.60 22.87 1.37
C THR A 30 -30.82 23.13 0.48
N GLY A 31 -31.31 24.36 0.44
CA GLY A 31 -32.40 24.78 -0.46
C GLY A 31 -31.91 24.90 -1.91
N LEU A 32 -30.72 25.48 -2.11
CA LEU A 32 -30.06 25.54 -3.42
C LEU A 32 -29.82 24.14 -4.00
N LEU A 33 -29.27 23.22 -3.20
CA LEU A 33 -29.06 21.83 -3.61
C LEU A 33 -30.37 21.10 -3.96
N ASP A 34 -31.48 21.38 -3.24
CA ASP A 34 -32.77 20.75 -3.55
C ASP A 34 -33.41 21.33 -4.82
N ASN A 35 -33.26 22.63 -5.07
CA ASN A 35 -33.67 23.29 -6.31
C ASN A 35 -32.89 22.72 -7.51
N SER A 36 -31.56 22.64 -7.41
CA SER A 36 -30.71 22.04 -8.43
C SER A 36 -31.02 20.55 -8.64
N ARG A 37 -31.32 19.80 -7.56
CA ARG A 37 -31.76 18.40 -7.68
C ARG A 37 -33.04 18.29 -8.51
N LYS A 38 -34.06 19.10 -8.20
CA LYS A 38 -35.35 19.07 -8.91
C LYS A 38 -35.19 19.48 -10.37
N ALA A 39 -34.40 20.51 -10.65
CA ALA A 39 -34.10 20.97 -12.01
C ALA A 39 -33.37 19.88 -12.82
N LEU A 40 -32.28 19.32 -12.28
CA LEU A 40 -31.52 18.26 -12.92
C LEU A 40 -32.31 16.95 -13.05
N GLN A 41 -33.19 16.62 -12.10
CA GLN A 41 -34.10 15.47 -12.21
C GLN A 41 -35.07 15.62 -13.38
N ARG A 42 -35.69 16.81 -13.53
CA ARG A 42 -36.63 17.09 -14.63
C ARG A 42 -35.92 17.03 -15.98
N TRP A 43 -34.75 17.67 -16.08
CA TRP A 43 -33.93 17.64 -17.29
C TRP A 43 -33.46 16.22 -17.64
N ASN A 44 -32.91 15.48 -16.67
CA ASN A 44 -32.37 14.13 -16.91
C ASN A 44 -33.46 13.10 -17.27
N LYS A 45 -34.68 13.23 -16.71
CA LYS A 45 -35.80 12.33 -17.06
C LYS A 45 -36.18 12.41 -18.55
N ASN A 46 -36.07 13.60 -19.14
CA ASN A 46 -36.36 13.83 -20.56
C ASN A 46 -35.24 13.34 -21.49
N LYS A 47 -33.99 13.26 -21.00
CA LYS A 47 -32.80 12.88 -21.78
C LYS A 47 -32.50 11.37 -21.73
N MET A 48 -32.71 10.72 -20.58
CA MET A 48 -32.45 9.29 -20.36
C MET A 48 -33.25 8.34 -21.26
N GLN A 49 -34.45 8.73 -21.70
CA GLN A 49 -35.24 7.93 -22.65
C GLN A 49 -34.63 7.95 -24.06
N ARG A 50 -33.83 8.97 -24.40
CA ARG A 50 -33.26 9.17 -25.73
C ARG A 50 -31.84 8.61 -25.88
N GLN A 51 -31.00 8.61 -24.84
CA GLN A 51 -29.57 8.24 -24.95
C GLN A 51 -29.31 6.83 -25.50
N GLY A 52 -30.08 5.82 -25.10
CA GLY A 52 -29.91 4.45 -25.62
C GLY A 52 -30.31 4.33 -27.09
N GLN A 53 -31.34 5.08 -27.51
CA GLN A 53 -31.79 5.15 -28.90
C GLN A 53 -30.81 5.96 -29.75
N GLU A 54 -30.24 7.02 -29.19
CA GLU A 54 -29.32 7.93 -29.87
C GLU A 54 -27.98 7.25 -30.23
N VAL A 55 -27.45 6.36 -29.38
CA VAL A 55 -26.26 5.56 -29.73
C VAL A 55 -26.58 4.61 -30.89
N GLU A 56 -27.74 3.95 -30.86
CA GLU A 56 -28.15 3.01 -31.89
C GLU A 56 -28.44 3.71 -33.23
N GLU A 57 -29.10 4.86 -33.19
CA GLU A 57 -29.38 5.73 -34.35
C GLU A 57 -28.09 6.29 -34.95
N LYS A 58 -27.19 6.88 -34.14
CA LYS A 58 -25.91 7.42 -34.65
C LYS A 58 -24.98 6.34 -35.17
N THR A 59 -25.03 5.12 -34.61
CA THR A 59 -24.29 3.98 -35.16
C THR A 59 -24.84 3.54 -36.51
N LYS A 60 -26.18 3.51 -36.69
CA LYS A 60 -26.81 3.21 -37.98
C LYS A 60 -26.54 4.30 -39.03
N ILE A 61 -26.61 5.57 -38.65
CA ILE A 61 -26.29 6.71 -39.53
C ILE A 61 -24.83 6.64 -39.97
N LEU A 62 -23.90 6.36 -39.05
CA LEU A 62 -22.48 6.22 -39.38
C LEU A 62 -22.23 5.04 -40.34
N GLN A 63 -22.89 3.90 -40.12
CA GLN A 63 -22.81 2.73 -41.02
C GLN A 63 -23.36 3.04 -42.42
N ASN A 64 -24.48 3.76 -42.52
CA ASN A 64 -25.08 4.14 -43.80
C ASN A 64 -24.21 5.16 -44.55
N LEU A 65 -23.68 6.17 -43.86
CA LEU A 65 -22.80 7.19 -44.46
C LEU A 65 -21.47 6.59 -44.92
N GLN A 66 -20.93 5.60 -44.21
CA GLN A 66 -19.72 4.85 -44.61
C GLN A 66 -19.95 3.88 -45.78
N ALA A 67 -21.19 3.45 -46.00
CA ALA A 67 -21.55 2.56 -47.12
C ALA A 67 -21.79 3.29 -48.44
N MET A 68 -22.00 4.61 -48.41
CA MET A 68 -22.15 5.44 -49.61
C MET A 68 -20.76 5.83 -50.15
N GLU A 69 -20.32 5.22 -51.26
CA GLU A 69 -19.01 5.44 -51.90
C GLU A 69 -18.87 6.81 -52.62
N ASN A 70 -19.41 7.88 -52.03
CA ASN A 70 -19.36 9.22 -52.61
C ASN A 70 -18.60 10.13 -51.64
N GLY A 71 -17.44 10.64 -52.04
CA GLY A 71 -16.53 11.47 -51.21
C GLY A 71 -17.08 12.80 -50.70
N SER A 72 -18.40 13.06 -50.84
CA SER A 72 -19.12 14.23 -50.34
C SER A 72 -19.52 14.14 -48.86
N ASN A 73 -19.48 12.94 -48.25
CA ASN A 73 -20.06 12.69 -46.91
C ASN A 73 -19.05 12.80 -45.77
N VAL A 74 -17.80 13.18 -46.06
CA VAL A 74 -16.69 12.99 -45.13
C VAL A 74 -16.73 13.97 -43.94
N GLU A 75 -17.20 15.19 -44.16
CA GLU A 75 -17.45 16.20 -43.11
C GLU A 75 -18.54 15.69 -42.14
N GLU A 76 -19.59 15.08 -42.69
CA GLU A 76 -20.73 14.56 -41.95
C GLU A 76 -20.39 13.29 -41.17
N ILE A 77 -19.58 12.40 -41.77
CA ILE A 77 -18.98 11.24 -41.08
C ILE A 77 -18.15 11.70 -39.88
N ARG A 78 -17.35 12.77 -40.02
CA ARG A 78 -16.55 13.30 -38.91
C ARG A 78 -17.40 13.84 -37.78
N LYS A 79 -18.43 14.62 -38.13
CA LYS A 79 -19.37 15.18 -37.16
C LYS A 79 -20.08 14.06 -36.39
N VAL A 80 -20.65 13.09 -37.09
CA VAL A 80 -21.36 11.95 -36.48
C VAL A 80 -20.40 11.07 -35.66
N THR A 81 -19.16 10.87 -36.09
CA THR A 81 -18.16 10.11 -35.33
C THR A 81 -17.77 10.82 -34.02
N LYS A 82 -17.56 12.14 -34.06
CA LYS A 82 -17.27 12.94 -32.87
C LYS A 82 -18.43 12.91 -31.88
N GLU A 83 -19.66 13.06 -32.38
CA GLU A 83 -20.87 12.96 -31.56
C GLU A 83 -21.04 11.56 -30.96
N LEU A 84 -20.79 10.49 -31.72
CA LEU A 84 -20.87 9.11 -31.23
C LEU A 84 -19.83 8.81 -30.14
N HIS A 85 -18.58 9.26 -30.32
CA HIS A 85 -17.53 9.12 -29.30
C HIS A 85 -17.90 9.84 -28.01
N LEU A 86 -18.42 11.07 -28.09
CA LEU A 86 -18.88 11.82 -26.92
C LEU A 86 -20.02 11.10 -26.19
N THR A 87 -20.98 10.51 -26.92
CA THR A 87 -22.09 9.74 -26.33
C THR A 87 -21.60 8.46 -25.67
N LEU A 88 -20.63 7.74 -26.25
CA LEU A 88 -20.03 6.55 -25.66
C LEU A 88 -19.21 6.87 -24.39
N GLU A 89 -18.46 7.98 -24.37
CA GLU A 89 -17.75 8.44 -23.17
C GLU A 89 -18.71 8.77 -22.01
N LYS A 90 -19.87 9.37 -22.33
CA LYS A 90 -20.95 9.62 -21.35
C LYS A 90 -21.47 8.29 -20.75
N GLU A 91 -21.67 7.26 -21.58
CA GLU A 91 -22.13 5.94 -21.13
C GLU A 91 -21.07 5.22 -20.26
N ASP A 92 -19.80 5.29 -20.66
CA ASP A 92 -18.69 4.68 -19.93
C ASP A 92 -18.51 5.33 -18.54
N LEU A 93 -18.57 6.66 -18.45
CA LEU A 93 -18.54 7.38 -17.17
C LEU A 93 -19.70 6.98 -16.25
N TRP A 94 -20.90 6.81 -16.83
CA TRP A 94 -22.10 6.39 -16.12
C TRP A 94 -21.94 4.99 -15.49
N TRP A 95 -21.48 4.01 -16.26
CA TRP A 95 -21.25 2.65 -15.75
C TRP A 95 -20.08 2.57 -14.77
N LYS A 96 -19.01 3.33 -15.02
CA LYS A 96 -17.83 3.41 -14.13
C LYS A 96 -18.20 3.93 -12.74
N GLN A 97 -19.04 4.96 -12.65
CA GLN A 97 -19.52 5.51 -11.38
C GLN A 97 -20.39 4.50 -10.61
N ARG A 98 -21.19 3.68 -11.30
CA ARG A 98 -22.02 2.63 -10.69
C ARG A 98 -21.23 1.39 -10.28
N ALA A 99 -20.14 1.07 -10.98
CA ALA A 99 -19.29 -0.09 -10.72
C ALA A 99 -18.32 0.07 -9.53
N LYS A 100 -17.91 1.31 -9.20
CA LYS A 100 -16.98 1.66 -8.07
C LYS A 100 -15.71 0.80 -8.01
N ARG A 101 -15.00 0.62 -9.14
CA ARG A 101 -13.70 -0.06 -9.21
C ARG A 101 -12.63 0.86 -9.80
N ASN A 102 -11.64 1.23 -9.00
CA ASN A 102 -10.62 2.23 -9.33
C ASN A 102 -9.38 1.71 -10.09
N TRP A 103 -9.32 0.42 -10.47
CA TRP A 103 -8.13 -0.19 -11.10
C TRP A 103 -8.18 -0.22 -12.64
N TYR A 104 -9.20 0.38 -13.24
CA TYR A 104 -9.43 0.41 -14.69
C TYR A 104 -8.99 1.77 -15.26
N LYS A 105 -7.78 1.83 -15.84
CA LYS A 105 -7.25 3.07 -16.44
C LYS A 105 -7.17 3.09 -17.97
N HIS A 106 -7.24 1.96 -18.67
CA HIS A 106 -7.21 1.95 -20.15
C HIS A 106 -7.98 0.76 -20.76
N GLY A 107 -8.96 1.06 -21.63
CA GLY A 107 -9.28 0.34 -22.87
C GLY A 107 -9.96 -1.04 -22.81
N ASP A 108 -11.22 -1.14 -22.38
CA ASP A 108 -12.15 -2.16 -22.90
C ASP A 108 -13.61 -1.78 -22.65
N ARG A 109 -14.47 -1.96 -23.67
CA ARG A 109 -15.88 -1.52 -23.76
C ARG A 109 -16.82 -2.18 -22.72
N ASN A 110 -17.99 -1.57 -22.50
CA ASN A 110 -19.10 -2.07 -21.69
C ASN A 110 -19.46 -3.55 -21.99
N THR A 111 -19.08 -4.48 -21.10
CA THR A 111 -19.37 -5.92 -21.22
C THR A 111 -20.44 -6.41 -20.23
N LYS A 112 -21.11 -7.54 -20.54
CA LYS A 112 -22.03 -8.30 -19.66
C LYS A 112 -21.44 -8.57 -18.25
N TYR A 113 -20.12 -8.57 -18.12
CA TYR A 113 -19.41 -8.66 -16.84
C TYR A 113 -19.76 -7.53 -15.86
N PHE A 114 -19.88 -6.27 -16.33
CA PHE A 114 -20.23 -5.12 -15.49
C PHE A 114 -21.66 -5.21 -14.98
N HIS A 115 -22.59 -5.63 -15.84
CA HIS A 115 -23.98 -5.88 -15.47
C HIS A 115 -24.10 -7.00 -14.42
N ALA A 116 -23.37 -8.11 -14.59
CA ALA A 116 -23.35 -9.21 -13.64
C ALA A 116 -22.75 -8.78 -12.29
N CYS A 117 -21.60 -8.11 -12.29
CA CYS A 117 -20.94 -7.62 -11.07
C CYS A 117 -21.78 -6.60 -10.29
N ALA A 118 -22.45 -5.67 -10.98
CA ALA A 118 -23.35 -4.70 -10.36
C ALA A 118 -24.60 -5.36 -9.76
N LYS A 119 -25.18 -6.34 -10.46
CA LYS A 119 -26.34 -7.13 -10.00
C LYS A 119 -26.00 -8.00 -8.80
N GLU A 120 -24.85 -8.66 -8.81
CA GLU A 120 -24.32 -9.47 -7.70
C GLU A 120 -24.08 -8.63 -6.44
N ARG A 121 -23.48 -7.44 -6.60
CA ARG A 121 -23.25 -6.49 -5.49
C ARG A 121 -24.56 -5.94 -4.93
N ARG A 122 -25.54 -5.65 -5.79
CA ARG A 122 -26.87 -5.21 -5.36
C ARG A 122 -27.56 -6.28 -4.52
N LYS A 123 -27.48 -7.56 -4.90
CA LYS A 123 -28.00 -8.68 -4.10
C LYS A 123 -27.27 -8.82 -2.76
N ARG A 124 -25.93 -8.71 -2.76
CA ARG A 124 -25.10 -8.93 -1.56
C ARG A 124 -25.15 -7.80 -0.53
N ASN A 125 -25.38 -6.56 -0.97
CA ASN A 125 -25.41 -5.37 -0.10
C ASN A 125 -26.83 -4.94 0.28
N PHE A 126 -27.86 -5.70 -0.12
CA PHE A 126 -29.23 -5.39 0.25
C PHE A 126 -29.49 -5.91 1.67
N ILE A 127 -29.58 -4.99 2.62
CA ILE A 127 -29.90 -5.30 4.02
C ILE A 127 -31.42 -5.25 4.15
N ASN A 128 -32.04 -6.42 4.32
CA ASN A 128 -33.49 -6.56 4.42
C ASN A 128 -34.02 -6.48 5.86
N GLU A 129 -33.18 -6.88 6.82
CA GLU A 129 -33.53 -7.06 8.23
C GLU A 129 -32.32 -6.77 9.11
N VAL A 130 -32.57 -6.24 10.30
CA VAL A 130 -31.56 -5.89 11.31
C VAL A 130 -32.07 -6.28 12.68
N GLU A 131 -31.23 -6.95 13.46
CA GLU A 131 -31.50 -7.34 14.84
C GLU A 131 -30.86 -6.33 15.82
N ASP A 132 -31.57 -5.93 16.88
CA ASP A 132 -31.04 -5.02 17.92
C ASP A 132 -30.45 -5.75 19.14
N GLU A 133 -29.87 -4.99 20.08
CA GLU A 133 -29.21 -5.48 21.31
C GLU A 133 -30.10 -6.35 22.23
N ASN A 134 -31.42 -6.35 22.01
CA ASN A 134 -32.42 -7.14 22.74
C ASN A 134 -32.99 -8.30 21.89
N ASN A 135 -32.30 -8.73 20.83
CA ASN A 135 -32.71 -9.79 19.89
C ASN A 135 -34.06 -9.51 19.21
N ARG A 136 -34.39 -8.23 18.96
CA ARG A 136 -35.60 -7.84 18.23
C ARG A 136 -35.28 -7.60 16.77
N ASN A 137 -36.04 -8.24 15.89
CA ASN A 137 -35.87 -8.11 14.45
C ASN A 137 -36.70 -6.97 13.86
N PHE A 138 -36.04 -6.11 13.09
CA PHE A 138 -36.63 -4.99 12.38
C PHE A 138 -36.55 -5.22 10.87
N ILE A 139 -37.71 -5.43 10.25
CA ILE A 139 -37.86 -5.66 8.80
C ILE A 139 -38.40 -4.40 8.14
N GLY A 140 -37.77 -3.99 7.02
CA GLY A 140 -38.20 -2.86 6.20
C GLY A 140 -37.32 -1.61 6.35
N PHE A 141 -37.15 -0.90 5.23
CA PHE A 141 -36.16 0.17 5.06
C PHE A 141 -36.21 1.26 6.15
N GLN A 142 -37.40 1.73 6.52
CA GLN A 142 -37.57 2.80 7.52
C GLN A 142 -37.18 2.34 8.93
N LYS A 143 -37.60 1.14 9.33
CA LYS A 143 -37.29 0.57 10.66
C LYS A 143 -35.80 0.23 10.78
N VAL A 144 -35.20 -0.29 9.70
CA VAL A 144 -33.75 -0.53 9.59
C VAL A 144 -32.98 0.78 9.72
N GLU A 145 -33.41 1.83 9.01
CA GLU A 145 -32.78 3.16 9.07
C GLU A 145 -32.85 3.76 10.48
N GLU A 146 -34.01 3.70 11.14
CA GLU A 146 -34.22 4.23 12.48
C GLU A 146 -33.37 3.48 13.53
N THR A 147 -33.34 2.15 13.46
CA THR A 147 -32.50 1.32 14.34
C THR A 147 -31.01 1.61 14.13
N PHE A 148 -30.56 1.78 12.89
CA PHE A 148 -29.20 2.20 12.58
C PHE A 148 -28.88 3.59 13.16
N ARG A 149 -29.78 4.58 12.97
CA ARG A 149 -29.62 5.93 13.50
C ARG A 149 -29.54 5.95 15.02
N ARG A 150 -30.40 5.20 15.71
CA ARG A 150 -30.41 5.07 17.17
C ARG A 150 -29.13 4.42 17.69
N PHE A 151 -28.73 3.30 17.09
CA PHE A 151 -27.53 2.55 17.47
C PHE A 151 -26.26 3.38 17.25
N PHE A 152 -26.05 3.91 16.05
CA PHE A 152 -24.86 4.71 15.74
C PHE A 152 -24.90 6.07 16.43
N GLY A 153 -26.08 6.68 16.62
CA GLY A 153 -26.25 7.89 17.40
C GLY A 153 -25.75 7.72 18.84
N LYS A 154 -26.10 6.61 19.50
CA LYS A 154 -25.58 6.27 20.84
C LYS A 154 -24.08 5.93 20.81
N LEU A 155 -23.62 5.17 19.82
CA LEU A 155 -22.23 4.71 19.72
C LEU A 155 -21.21 5.86 19.53
N PHE A 156 -21.62 6.89 18.79
CA PHE A 156 -20.79 8.03 18.40
C PHE A 156 -21.03 9.28 19.26
N GLN A 157 -21.75 9.15 20.39
CA GLN A 157 -21.84 10.20 21.40
C GLN A 157 -20.68 10.07 22.40
N THR A 158 -20.13 11.21 22.82
CA THR A 158 -19.09 11.29 23.86
C THR A 158 -19.59 10.74 25.20
N THR A 159 -18.69 10.10 25.94
CA THR A 159 -18.93 9.70 27.34
C THR A 159 -18.67 10.83 28.33
N ASN A 160 -18.20 12.01 27.86
CA ASN A 160 -17.77 13.15 28.68
C ASN A 160 -16.84 12.73 29.84
N PRO A 161 -15.65 12.19 29.54
CA PRO A 161 -14.67 11.87 30.59
C PRO A 161 -14.29 13.15 31.36
N SER A 162 -14.09 13.02 32.66
CA SER A 162 -13.67 14.13 33.51
C SER A 162 -12.21 14.53 33.26
N GLN A 163 -11.84 15.78 33.55
CA GLN A 163 -10.46 16.25 33.38
C GLN A 163 -9.47 15.41 34.19
N ASP A 164 -9.83 14.99 35.40
CA ASP A 164 -9.03 14.11 36.25
C ASP A 164 -8.76 12.73 35.61
N GLU A 165 -9.73 12.16 34.88
CA GLU A 165 -9.53 10.90 34.15
C GLU A 165 -8.58 11.07 32.95
N ILE A 166 -8.65 12.21 32.26
CA ILE A 166 -7.74 12.56 31.17
C ILE A 166 -6.33 12.75 31.72
N ASP A 167 -6.17 13.53 32.78
CA ASP A 167 -4.88 13.81 33.41
C ASP A 167 -4.22 12.52 33.90
N LYS A 168 -5.00 11.62 34.53
CA LYS A 168 -4.53 10.27 34.92
C LYS A 168 -4.05 9.45 33.74
N CYS A 169 -4.69 9.56 32.57
CA CYS A 169 -4.31 8.82 31.36
C CYS A 169 -3.06 9.40 30.68
N LEU A 170 -2.79 10.69 30.86
CA LEU A 170 -1.65 11.39 30.26
C LEU A 170 -0.39 11.35 31.15
N VAL A 171 -0.46 10.73 32.33
CA VAL A 171 0.68 10.57 33.23
C VAL A 171 1.84 9.89 32.50
N GLY A 172 3.00 10.56 32.48
CA GLY A 172 4.23 10.05 31.86
C GLY A 172 4.38 10.37 30.37
N MET A 173 3.40 11.04 29.75
CA MET A 173 3.51 11.57 28.40
C MET A 173 4.39 12.85 28.40
N SER A 174 5.17 13.03 27.34
CA SER A 174 5.94 14.27 27.13
C SER A 174 5.21 15.17 26.14
N GLU A 175 5.21 16.47 26.40
CA GLU A 175 4.70 17.47 25.45
C GLU A 175 5.57 17.46 24.20
N LYS A 176 4.99 17.03 23.07
CA LYS A 176 5.66 16.99 21.75
C LYS A 176 5.09 17.99 20.75
N VAL A 177 3.91 18.55 21.06
CA VAL A 177 3.27 19.58 20.24
C VAL A 177 3.71 20.92 20.81
N THR A 178 4.46 21.71 20.02
CA THR A 178 4.88 23.04 20.45
C THR A 178 3.68 23.99 20.49
N ILE A 179 3.83 25.10 21.22
CA ILE A 179 2.80 26.16 21.29
C ILE A 179 2.44 26.63 19.88
N GLU A 180 3.42 26.87 19.02
CA GLU A 180 3.21 27.27 17.62
C GLU A 180 2.43 26.23 16.80
N MET A 181 2.71 24.93 17.00
CA MET A 181 1.95 23.85 16.35
C MET A 181 0.51 23.82 16.85
N ASN A 182 0.30 24.05 18.15
CA ASN A 182 -1.03 24.08 18.75
C ASN A 182 -1.83 25.29 18.25
N GLU A 183 -1.23 26.49 18.20
CA GLU A 183 -1.83 27.70 17.64
C GLU A 183 -2.24 27.49 16.18
N ARG A 184 -1.39 26.82 15.39
CA ARG A 184 -1.72 26.49 13.99
C ARG A 184 -2.85 25.47 13.87
N LEU A 185 -2.95 24.50 14.79
CA LEU A 185 -4.03 23.51 14.82
C LEU A 185 -5.35 24.07 15.34
N SER A 186 -5.29 25.10 16.19
CA SER A 186 -6.46 25.78 16.79
C SER A 186 -6.96 26.97 15.96
N ARG A 187 -6.28 27.34 14.86
CA ARG A 187 -6.71 28.45 14.00
C ARG A 187 -8.03 28.14 13.30
N ARG A 188 -8.79 29.19 12.98
CA ARG A 188 -10.03 29.07 12.21
C ARG A 188 -9.76 28.58 10.80
N PHE A 189 -10.68 27.76 10.28
CA PHE A 189 -10.63 27.31 8.89
C PHE A 189 -10.88 28.49 7.93
N THR A 190 -10.22 28.46 6.79
CA THR A 190 -10.30 29.47 5.72
C THR A 190 -11.00 28.92 4.48
N SER A 191 -11.52 29.80 3.61
CA SER A 191 -12.16 29.40 2.35
C SER A 191 -11.21 28.65 1.41
N VAL A 192 -9.93 29.01 1.42
CA VAL A 192 -8.87 28.34 0.65
C VAL A 192 -8.71 26.89 1.09
N GLU A 193 -8.71 26.62 2.40
CA GLU A 193 -8.63 25.24 2.93
C GLU A 193 -9.87 24.41 2.56
N VAL A 194 -11.05 25.03 2.48
CA VAL A 194 -12.29 24.36 2.01
C VAL A 194 -12.19 23.99 0.53
N GLU A 195 -11.69 24.91 -0.30
CA GLU A 195 -11.49 24.67 -1.73
C GLU A 195 -10.47 23.56 -2.00
N GLU A 196 -9.31 23.61 -1.32
CA GLU A 196 -8.28 22.58 -1.42
C GLU A 196 -8.83 21.21 -0.99
N ALA A 197 -9.58 21.15 0.11
CA ALA A 197 -10.19 19.93 0.60
C ALA A 197 -11.19 19.33 -0.41
N VAL A 198 -12.01 20.16 -1.07
CA VAL A 198 -12.96 19.71 -2.10
C VAL A 198 -12.21 19.19 -3.34
N LYS A 199 -11.16 19.87 -3.78
CA LYS A 199 -10.34 19.45 -4.94
C LYS A 199 -9.54 18.17 -4.69
N GLN A 200 -9.14 17.89 -3.45
CA GLN A 200 -8.44 16.66 -3.07
C GLN A 200 -9.34 15.42 -2.98
N MET A 201 -10.69 15.58 -2.94
CA MET A 201 -11.59 14.44 -2.85
C MET A 201 -11.59 13.60 -4.14
N ALA A 202 -11.66 12.27 -4.01
CA ALA A 202 -11.82 11.42 -5.18
C ALA A 202 -13.20 11.67 -5.86
N PRO A 203 -13.26 12.05 -7.16
CA PRO A 203 -14.47 12.57 -7.80
C PRO A 203 -15.69 11.64 -7.75
N LEU A 204 -15.45 10.32 -7.90
CA LEU A 204 -16.50 9.30 -8.02
C LEU A 204 -16.87 8.61 -6.69
N LYS A 205 -16.62 9.26 -5.54
CA LYS A 205 -17.06 8.73 -4.24
C LYS A 205 -18.60 8.70 -4.13
N ALA A 206 -19.10 7.94 -3.17
CA ALA A 206 -20.55 7.79 -2.96
C ALA A 206 -21.19 9.15 -2.64
N PRO A 207 -22.30 9.52 -3.31
CA PRO A 207 -23.04 10.73 -2.96
C PRO A 207 -23.70 10.59 -1.59
N GLY A 208 -23.92 11.73 -0.92
CA GLY A 208 -24.68 11.81 0.33
C GLY A 208 -26.18 11.54 0.13
N PRO A 209 -27.00 11.66 1.20
CA PRO A 209 -28.46 11.55 1.11
C PRO A 209 -29.07 12.60 0.17
N ASP A 210 -28.32 13.65 -0.14
CA ASP A 210 -28.65 14.72 -1.07
C ASP A 210 -28.40 14.36 -2.54
N GLY A 211 -27.77 13.22 -2.83
CA GLY A 211 -27.55 12.74 -4.19
C GLY A 211 -26.36 13.38 -4.92
N PHE A 212 -25.66 14.35 -4.33
CA PHE A 212 -24.48 14.99 -4.94
C PHE A 212 -23.18 14.34 -4.44
N GLY A 213 -22.27 14.02 -5.37
CA GLY A 213 -20.93 13.50 -5.08
C GLY A 213 -19.85 14.58 -5.23
N PRO A 214 -18.59 14.30 -4.84
CA PRO A 214 -17.50 15.28 -4.97
C PRO A 214 -17.31 15.83 -6.39
N CYS A 215 -17.58 15.02 -7.42
CA CYS A 215 -17.51 15.47 -8.82
C CYS A 215 -18.44 16.66 -9.14
N PHE A 216 -19.58 16.79 -8.46
CA PHE A 216 -20.47 17.94 -8.65
C PHE A 216 -19.78 19.23 -8.24
N TYR A 217 -19.25 19.26 -7.01
CA TYR A 217 -18.57 20.43 -6.46
C TYR A 217 -17.28 20.75 -7.22
N GLN A 218 -16.55 19.74 -7.68
CA GLN A 218 -15.32 19.93 -8.46
C GLN A 218 -15.58 20.52 -9.84
N ASN A 219 -16.61 20.04 -10.54
CA ASN A 219 -16.90 20.47 -11.91
C ASN A 219 -17.63 21.82 -11.96
N HIS A 220 -18.41 22.14 -10.94
CA HIS A 220 -19.25 23.35 -10.89
C HIS A 220 -18.78 24.37 -9.84
N TRP A 221 -17.51 24.30 -9.41
CA TRP A 221 -16.96 25.14 -8.33
C TRP A 221 -17.15 26.63 -8.61
N GLY A 222 -17.01 27.06 -9.87
CA GLY A 222 -17.22 28.46 -10.28
C GLY A 222 -18.63 28.99 -10.03
N VAL A 223 -19.63 28.10 -9.88
CA VAL A 223 -21.03 28.46 -9.59
C VAL A 223 -21.38 28.28 -8.12
N VAL A 224 -20.80 27.28 -7.45
CA VAL A 224 -21.23 26.87 -6.09
C VAL A 224 -20.28 27.27 -4.96
N SER A 225 -19.09 27.78 -5.28
CA SER A 225 -17.98 27.97 -4.33
C SER A 225 -18.34 28.88 -3.14
N ASP A 226 -18.95 30.04 -3.39
CA ASP A 226 -19.21 31.04 -2.36
C ASP A 226 -20.18 30.52 -1.28
N GLU A 227 -21.32 29.97 -1.68
CA GLU A 227 -22.31 29.43 -0.75
C GLU A 227 -21.81 28.17 -0.05
N VAL A 228 -21.06 27.31 -0.75
CA VAL A 228 -20.49 26.09 -0.18
C VAL A 228 -19.39 26.41 0.83
N CYS A 229 -18.51 27.37 0.52
CA CYS A 229 -17.48 27.84 1.46
C CYS A 229 -18.10 28.49 2.67
N ARG A 230 -19.08 29.38 2.47
CA ARG A 230 -19.82 30.03 3.56
C ARG A 230 -20.48 29.00 4.49
N ALA A 231 -21.24 28.06 3.94
CA ALA A 231 -21.88 27.02 4.73
C ALA A 231 -20.89 26.06 5.40
N ALA A 232 -19.78 25.71 4.74
CA ALA A 232 -18.74 24.87 5.33
C ALA A 232 -18.04 25.58 6.49
N LEU A 233 -17.69 26.86 6.32
CA LEU A 233 -17.05 27.67 7.35
C LEU A 233 -18.00 27.97 8.52
N ASP A 234 -19.29 28.19 8.25
CA ASP A 234 -20.32 28.36 9.28
C ASP A 234 -20.53 27.08 10.11
N ILE A 235 -20.41 25.90 9.48
CA ILE A 235 -20.47 24.60 10.16
C ILE A 235 -19.18 24.31 10.95
N LEU A 236 -18.02 24.64 10.39
CA LEU A 236 -16.71 24.33 10.97
C LEU A 236 -16.29 25.31 12.09
N ASN A 237 -16.80 26.54 12.09
CA ASN A 237 -16.45 27.59 13.07
C ASN A 237 -17.55 27.88 14.12
N VAL A 238 -18.59 27.04 14.20
CA VAL A 238 -19.66 26.97 15.24
C VAL A 238 -20.49 28.26 15.46
N LEU A 239 -21.78 28.17 15.11
CA LEU A 239 -22.86 28.85 15.85
C LEU A 239 -24.07 27.93 16.07
N ILE A 240 -24.54 27.93 17.32
CA ILE A 240 -25.81 27.37 17.78
C ILE A 240 -26.80 28.54 17.95
N ASN A 241 -27.87 28.42 17.17
CA ASN A 241 -29.16 29.12 17.15
C ASN A 241 -29.22 30.58 16.68
N GLY A 242 -29.72 30.86 15.48
CA GLY A 242 -30.92 30.21 14.94
C GLY A 242 -30.94 30.05 13.42
N VAL A 243 -30.85 28.86 12.80
CA VAL A 243 -30.94 27.47 13.28
C VAL A 243 -30.33 26.53 12.20
N PRO A 244 -29.44 25.59 12.55
CA PRO A 244 -29.09 24.40 11.77
C PRO A 244 -30.06 23.22 12.06
N GLY A 245 -30.63 22.60 11.04
CA GLY A 245 -31.50 21.42 11.17
C GLY A 245 -30.73 20.08 11.24
N HIS A 246 -31.38 19.04 11.78
CA HIS A 246 -30.77 17.78 12.23
C HIS A 246 -29.90 17.05 11.20
N LYS A 247 -28.58 17.13 11.42
CA LYS A 247 -27.58 16.15 10.96
C LYS A 247 -26.87 15.60 12.20
N PHE A 248 -26.69 14.28 12.25
CA PHE A 248 -25.89 13.62 13.27
C PHE A 248 -24.41 13.92 13.02
N LEU A 249 -23.80 14.71 13.90
CA LEU A 249 -22.35 14.86 13.98
C LEU A 249 -21.83 13.84 15.00
N PRO A 250 -20.99 12.86 14.59
CA PRO A 250 -20.34 11.99 15.55
C PRO A 250 -19.44 12.83 16.46
N SER A 251 -19.71 12.85 17.77
CA SER A 251 -18.82 13.45 18.78
C SER A 251 -17.77 12.47 19.29
N ARG A 252 -17.82 11.22 18.83
CA ARG A 252 -16.83 10.16 19.09
C ARG A 252 -16.53 9.38 17.81
N GLY A 253 -15.29 8.92 17.67
CA GLY A 253 -14.86 8.04 16.58
C GLY A 253 -14.21 8.77 15.41
N LEU A 254 -13.17 8.15 14.85
CA LEU A 254 -12.41 8.66 13.71
C LEU A 254 -12.95 8.06 12.40
N ARG A 255 -12.92 8.83 11.32
CA ARG A 255 -13.50 8.42 10.03
C ARG A 255 -12.65 7.33 9.37
N GLN A 256 -13.22 6.13 9.21
CA GLN A 256 -12.54 5.06 8.48
C GLN A 256 -12.32 5.43 7.00
N GLY A 257 -11.08 5.29 6.53
CA GLY A 257 -10.69 5.64 5.17
C GLY A 257 -10.22 7.09 4.99
N ASP A 258 -10.20 7.88 6.07
CA ASP A 258 -9.46 9.13 6.14
C ASP A 258 -7.97 8.84 6.38
N HIS A 259 -7.08 9.60 5.72
CA HIS A 259 -5.64 9.42 5.84
C HIS A 259 -5.08 9.86 7.20
N LEU A 260 -5.76 10.78 7.89
CA LEU A 260 -5.33 11.31 9.20
C LEU A 260 -5.78 10.41 10.37
N SER A 261 -6.91 9.72 10.21
CA SER A 261 -7.51 8.90 11.26
C SER A 261 -6.57 7.82 11.85
N PRO A 262 -5.75 7.10 11.08
CA PRO A 262 -4.78 6.15 11.64
C PRO A 262 -3.73 6.81 12.55
N TYR A 263 -3.28 8.03 12.22
CA TYR A 263 -2.28 8.73 13.03
C TYR A 263 -2.88 9.23 14.34
N LEU A 264 -4.08 9.82 14.28
CA LEU A 264 -4.80 10.24 15.48
C LEU A 264 -5.10 9.06 16.40
N PHE A 265 -5.44 7.90 15.83
CA PHE A 265 -5.61 6.67 16.60
C PHE A 265 -4.32 6.27 17.34
N ILE A 266 -3.16 6.33 16.66
CA ILE A 266 -1.85 6.02 17.27
C ILE A 266 -1.53 7.02 18.38
N VAL A 267 -1.81 8.31 18.18
CA VAL A 267 -1.60 9.34 19.21
C VAL A 267 -2.44 9.05 20.46
N CYS A 268 -3.71 8.66 20.31
CA CYS A 268 -4.52 8.27 21.47
C CYS A 268 -3.97 6.99 22.14
N ALA A 269 -3.50 6.02 21.36
CA ALA A 269 -2.92 4.79 21.89
C ALA A 269 -1.57 5.00 22.63
N GLU A 270 -0.86 6.11 22.35
CA GLU A 270 0.35 6.51 23.09
C GLU A 270 0.04 6.74 24.58
N GLY A 271 -1.17 7.19 24.92
CA GLY A 271 -1.61 7.32 26.32
C GLY A 271 -1.57 5.98 27.06
N LEU A 272 -2.09 4.91 26.44
CA LEU A 272 -2.01 3.55 27.00
C LEU A 272 -0.56 3.07 27.14
N SER A 273 0.26 3.30 26.12
CA SER A 273 1.69 2.94 26.13
C SER A 273 2.44 3.66 27.26
N SER A 274 2.19 4.96 27.42
CA SER A 274 2.80 5.81 28.45
C SER A 274 2.38 5.38 29.86
N LEU A 275 1.11 5.04 30.07
CA LEU A 275 0.61 4.50 31.34
C LEU A 275 1.33 3.19 31.72
N LEU A 276 1.46 2.26 30.76
CA LEU A 276 2.13 0.97 31.00
C LEU A 276 3.60 1.18 31.36
N ASP A 277 4.29 2.07 30.66
CA ASP A 277 5.69 2.42 30.94
C ASP A 277 5.84 3.13 32.28
N HIS A 278 4.90 4.01 32.65
CA HIS A 278 4.90 4.68 33.95
C HIS A 278 4.76 3.66 35.09
N TYR A 279 3.80 2.73 34.98
CA TYR A 279 3.60 1.70 36.01
C TYR A 279 4.80 0.74 36.10
N GLU A 280 5.49 0.44 34.99
CA GLU A 280 6.71 -0.37 35.03
C GLU A 280 7.89 0.40 35.67
N LYS A 281 8.09 1.67 35.33
CA LYS A 281 9.12 2.53 35.95
C LYS A 281 8.90 2.70 37.45
N SER A 282 7.64 2.84 37.87
CA SER A 282 7.22 2.88 39.28
C SER A 282 7.28 1.52 39.99
N LYS A 283 7.73 0.46 39.30
CA LYS A 283 7.85 -0.92 39.80
C LYS A 283 6.52 -1.54 40.27
N LEU A 284 5.39 -1.00 39.82
CA LEU A 284 4.04 -1.50 40.13
C LEU A 284 3.67 -2.72 39.28
N ILE A 285 4.20 -2.78 38.05
CA ILE A 285 4.17 -3.96 37.19
C ILE A 285 5.60 -4.27 36.75
N ARG A 286 5.85 -5.50 36.29
CA ARG A 286 7.11 -5.83 35.60
C ARG A 286 6.84 -6.51 34.28
N GLY A 287 7.45 -5.98 33.23
CA GLY A 287 7.49 -6.61 31.93
C GLY A 287 8.27 -7.93 31.93
N VAL A 288 8.26 -8.58 30.78
CA VAL A 288 8.95 -9.83 30.52
C VAL A 288 10.31 -9.54 29.92
N GLN A 289 11.36 -10.07 30.56
CA GLN A 289 12.72 -10.06 30.03
C GLN A 289 13.03 -11.40 29.36
N VAL A 290 13.56 -11.33 28.15
CA VAL A 290 13.89 -12.52 27.36
C VAL A 290 15.18 -13.18 27.83
N ALA A 291 16.10 -12.39 28.38
CA ALA A 291 17.37 -12.86 28.95
C ALA A 291 17.65 -12.12 30.27
N ARG A 292 18.43 -12.74 31.17
CA ARG A 292 18.80 -12.12 32.45
C ARG A 292 19.54 -10.79 32.20
N GLY A 293 19.05 -9.72 32.84
CA GLY A 293 19.57 -8.36 32.68
C GLY A 293 19.29 -7.73 31.30
N GLY A 294 18.43 -8.34 30.48
CA GLY A 294 18.07 -7.84 29.15
C GLY A 294 16.93 -6.83 29.16
N THR A 295 16.57 -6.38 27.96
CA THR A 295 15.48 -5.42 27.73
C THR A 295 14.15 -6.00 28.24
N SER A 296 13.44 -5.23 29.08
CA SER A 296 12.10 -5.57 29.56
C SER A 296 11.05 -5.14 28.54
N ILE A 297 10.05 -5.98 28.30
CA ILE A 297 8.91 -5.67 27.42
C ILE A 297 7.63 -5.86 28.21
N ASN A 298 6.82 -4.81 28.28
CA ASN A 298 5.51 -4.80 28.95
C ASN A 298 4.33 -4.82 27.94
N HIS A 299 4.51 -4.33 26.71
CA HIS A 299 3.46 -4.30 25.69
C HIS A 299 3.97 -4.32 24.24
N LEU A 300 3.13 -4.77 23.32
CA LEU A 300 3.30 -4.63 21.86
C LEU A 300 1.96 -4.22 21.24
N LEU A 301 1.98 -3.17 20.42
CA LEU A 301 0.79 -2.59 19.79
C LEU A 301 0.89 -2.67 18.27
N PHE A 302 -0.19 -3.10 17.62
CA PHE A 302 -0.38 -2.96 16.18
C PHE A 302 -1.79 -2.45 15.91
N ALA A 303 -1.92 -1.14 15.68
CA ALA A 303 -3.21 -0.47 15.65
C ALA A 303 -4.04 -0.85 16.91
N ASN A 304 -5.23 -1.43 16.73
CA ASN A 304 -6.12 -1.84 17.81
C ASN A 304 -5.74 -3.18 18.46
N ASP A 305 -4.82 -3.95 17.86
CA ASP A 305 -4.41 -5.24 18.40
C ASP A 305 -3.26 -5.03 19.40
N CYS A 306 -3.51 -5.39 20.67
CA CYS A 306 -2.57 -5.19 21.77
C CYS A 306 -2.19 -6.54 22.39
N ILE A 307 -0.89 -6.73 22.66
CA ILE A 307 -0.37 -7.82 23.49
C ILE A 307 0.28 -7.20 24.72
N LEU A 308 -0.21 -7.56 25.90
CA LEU A 308 0.37 -7.16 27.17
C LEU A 308 1.20 -8.29 27.77
N PHE A 309 2.34 -7.93 28.35
CA PHE A 309 3.30 -8.83 28.99
C PHE A 309 3.43 -8.44 30.45
N GLY A 310 3.28 -9.42 31.33
CA GLY A 310 3.41 -9.22 32.76
C GLY A 310 3.74 -10.52 33.47
N ARG A 311 4.03 -10.44 34.76
CA ARG A 311 4.22 -11.64 35.58
C ARG A 311 2.87 -12.31 35.82
N ALA A 312 2.89 -13.64 35.81
CA ALA A 312 1.70 -14.44 36.12
C ALA A 312 1.44 -14.49 37.63
N ASN A 313 1.11 -13.34 38.22
CA ASN A 313 0.69 -13.19 39.61
C ASN A 313 -0.58 -12.32 39.65
N ILE A 314 -1.36 -12.43 40.74
CA ILE A 314 -2.65 -11.73 40.86
C ILE A 314 -2.49 -10.21 41.04
N GLY A 315 -1.39 -9.74 41.63
CA GLY A 315 -1.12 -8.33 41.86
C GLY A 315 -0.89 -7.57 40.56
N ASP A 316 0.08 -8.01 39.76
CA ASP A 316 0.37 -7.49 38.42
C ASP A 316 -0.88 -7.58 37.52
N TRP A 317 -1.64 -8.69 37.57
CA TRP A 317 -2.89 -8.84 36.82
C TRP A 317 -3.91 -7.75 37.16
N ARG A 318 -4.18 -7.52 38.46
CA ARG A 318 -5.11 -6.48 38.91
C ARG A 318 -4.63 -5.09 38.55
N LYS A 319 -3.32 -4.83 38.59
CA LYS A 319 -2.75 -3.55 38.15
C LYS A 319 -2.88 -3.35 36.65
N ILE A 320 -2.74 -4.40 35.84
CA ILE A 320 -3.01 -4.31 34.40
C ILE A 320 -4.50 -4.02 34.14
N GLN A 321 -5.42 -4.66 34.88
CA GLN A 321 -6.85 -4.34 34.78
C GLN A 321 -7.14 -2.89 35.19
N GLU A 322 -6.50 -2.38 36.23
CA GLU A 322 -6.61 -0.98 36.67
C GLU A 322 -6.16 -0.01 35.56
N ILE A 323 -5.00 -0.25 34.95
CA ILE A 323 -4.49 0.56 33.83
C ILE A 323 -5.48 0.56 32.66
N LEU A 324 -5.99 -0.62 32.29
CA LEU A 324 -6.97 -0.74 31.22
C LEU A 324 -8.24 0.04 31.55
N LEU A 325 -8.78 -0.07 32.77
CA LEU A 325 -9.97 0.67 33.19
C LEU A 325 -9.76 2.19 33.19
N VAL A 326 -8.59 2.68 33.60
CA VAL A 326 -8.24 4.11 33.51
C VAL A 326 -8.25 4.56 32.06
N TYR A 327 -7.62 3.80 31.17
CA TYR A 327 -7.61 4.10 29.74
C TYR A 327 -9.00 4.00 29.10
N GLU A 328 -9.81 3.00 29.46
CA GLU A 328 -11.19 2.83 28.95
C GLU A 328 -12.07 4.02 29.33
N LYS A 329 -11.95 4.50 30.58
CA LYS A 329 -12.68 5.68 31.07
C LYS A 329 -12.25 6.96 30.35
N ALA A 330 -10.95 7.20 30.22
CA ALA A 330 -10.42 8.41 29.60
C ALA A 330 -10.66 8.45 28.08
N SER A 331 -10.44 7.33 27.38
CA SER A 331 -10.53 7.28 25.91
C SER A 331 -11.94 6.94 25.38
N GLY A 332 -12.80 6.36 26.22
CA GLY A 332 -14.08 5.79 25.81
C GLY A 332 -13.95 4.55 24.90
N GLN A 333 -12.73 4.01 24.73
CA GLN A 333 -12.48 2.77 24.01
C GLN A 333 -12.69 1.59 24.95
N PHE A 334 -13.46 0.59 24.53
CA PHE A 334 -13.73 -0.60 25.33
C PHE A 334 -12.98 -1.82 24.81
N LEU A 335 -12.49 -2.64 25.72
CA LEU A 335 -11.89 -3.93 25.39
C LEU A 335 -12.95 -4.88 24.83
N ASN A 336 -12.65 -5.50 23.70
CA ASN A 336 -13.51 -6.56 23.16
C ASN A 336 -13.32 -7.85 23.97
N LYS A 337 -14.21 -8.09 24.93
CA LYS A 337 -14.16 -9.28 25.81
C LYS A 337 -14.17 -10.60 25.04
N GLY A 338 -14.91 -10.68 23.93
CA GLY A 338 -14.98 -11.89 23.09
C GLY A 338 -13.73 -12.16 22.26
N LYS A 339 -12.81 -11.20 22.15
CA LYS A 339 -11.51 -11.35 21.47
C LYS A 339 -10.32 -11.37 22.44
N THR A 340 -10.56 -11.03 23.70
CA THR A 340 -9.52 -10.97 24.72
C THR A 340 -9.21 -12.38 25.20
N SER A 341 -7.93 -12.72 25.24
CA SER A 341 -7.46 -14.00 25.72
C SER A 341 -6.19 -13.82 26.55
N VAL A 342 -6.07 -14.62 27.60
CA VAL A 342 -4.89 -14.63 28.48
C VAL A 342 -4.13 -15.91 28.22
N PHE A 343 -2.84 -15.76 27.92
CA PHE A 343 -1.94 -16.88 27.70
C PHE A 343 -0.92 -16.97 28.84
N PHE A 344 -0.72 -18.18 29.38
CA PHE A 344 0.25 -18.43 30.42
C PHE A 344 1.43 -19.25 29.88
N SER A 345 2.65 -18.86 30.25
CA SER A 345 3.83 -19.68 29.96
C SER A 345 3.78 -21.03 30.72
N ASN A 346 4.73 -21.92 30.44
CA ASN A 346 4.74 -23.25 31.04
C ASN A 346 5.09 -23.25 32.54
N ASN A 347 5.76 -22.20 33.03
CA ASN A 347 6.38 -22.16 34.36
C ASN A 347 5.54 -21.60 35.54
N PRO A 348 4.45 -20.81 35.38
CA PRO A 348 3.71 -20.27 36.53
C PRO A 348 3.03 -21.37 37.35
N ARG A 349 2.85 -21.12 38.65
CA ARG A 349 2.15 -22.04 39.57
C ARG A 349 0.70 -22.21 39.13
N LEU A 350 0.16 -23.42 39.31
CA LEU A 350 -1.23 -23.71 38.97
C LEU A 350 -2.22 -22.86 39.77
N THR A 351 -1.89 -22.55 41.03
CA THR A 351 -2.67 -21.67 41.91
C THR A 351 -2.84 -20.27 41.33
N ASP A 352 -1.75 -19.67 40.83
CA ASP A 352 -1.77 -18.33 40.25
C ASP A 352 -2.56 -18.30 38.93
N LYS A 353 -2.41 -19.35 38.10
CA LYS A 353 -3.19 -19.51 36.86
C LYS A 353 -4.68 -19.62 37.16
N GLN A 354 -5.07 -20.38 38.17
CA GLN A 354 -6.47 -20.54 38.57
C GLN A 354 -7.03 -19.25 39.19
N ALA A 355 -6.25 -18.56 40.02
CA ALA A 355 -6.64 -17.29 40.61
C ALA A 355 -6.90 -16.23 39.53
N ILE A 356 -6.00 -16.07 38.56
CA ILE A 356 -6.16 -15.12 37.44
C ILE A 356 -7.36 -15.51 36.57
N LYS A 357 -7.55 -16.81 36.29
CA LYS A 357 -8.71 -17.27 35.51
C LYS A 357 -10.05 -17.00 36.22
N LYS A 358 -10.11 -17.23 37.54
CA LYS A 358 -11.30 -17.00 38.37
C LYS A 358 -11.60 -15.51 38.50
N ASP A 359 -10.59 -14.68 38.69
CA ASP A 359 -10.72 -13.22 38.79
C ASP A 359 -11.09 -12.60 37.43
N GLY A 360 -10.52 -13.15 36.34
CA GLY A 360 -10.82 -12.78 34.97
C GLY A 360 -12.10 -13.38 34.38
N ASN A 361 -12.98 -13.97 35.20
CA ASN A 361 -14.17 -14.82 34.91
C ASN A 361 -15.10 -14.45 33.71
N SER A 362 -14.92 -13.29 33.05
CA SER A 362 -15.70 -12.82 31.89
C SER A 362 -14.87 -12.24 30.73
N PHE A 363 -13.55 -12.16 30.85
CA PHE A 363 -12.63 -11.54 29.88
C PHE A 363 -11.79 -12.53 29.08
N VAL A 364 -11.77 -13.80 29.49
CA VAL A 364 -10.84 -14.81 28.97
C VAL A 364 -11.62 -15.84 28.16
N CYS A 365 -11.98 -15.48 26.93
CA CYS A 365 -12.59 -16.39 25.97
C CYS A 365 -11.70 -16.49 24.73
N GLY A 366 -10.85 -17.51 24.67
CA GLY A 366 -10.15 -17.84 23.42
C GLY A 366 -8.86 -18.63 23.59
N THR A 367 -8.49 -19.32 22.52
CA THR A 367 -7.15 -19.88 22.32
C THR A 367 -6.31 -18.84 21.57
N TYR A 368 -5.13 -18.48 22.09
CA TYR A 368 -4.19 -17.59 21.42
C TYR A 368 -3.51 -18.33 20.25
N GLU A 369 -4.28 -18.55 19.18
CA GLU A 369 -3.86 -19.36 18.03
C GLU A 369 -3.18 -18.53 16.96
N LYS A 370 -3.62 -17.28 16.74
CA LYS A 370 -3.13 -16.42 15.66
C LYS A 370 -2.98 -14.96 16.09
N TYR A 371 -1.88 -14.35 15.68
CA TYR A 371 -1.62 -12.92 15.80
C TYR A 371 -1.20 -12.35 14.44
N LEU A 372 -1.86 -11.29 13.99
CA LEU A 372 -1.67 -10.68 12.66
C LEU A 372 -1.75 -11.71 11.50
N GLY A 373 -2.58 -12.74 11.65
CA GLY A 373 -2.75 -13.80 10.67
C GLY A 373 -1.67 -14.88 10.65
N LEU A 374 -0.68 -14.81 11.55
CA LEU A 374 0.36 -15.82 11.76
C LEU A 374 0.06 -16.66 13.01
N PRO A 375 0.50 -17.92 13.06
CA PRO A 375 0.35 -18.75 14.25
C PRO A 375 1.14 -18.15 15.41
N ALA A 376 0.46 -17.90 16.52
CA ALA A 376 1.06 -17.40 17.75
C ALA A 376 1.98 -18.45 18.41
N MET A 377 1.61 -19.73 18.30
CA MET A 377 2.40 -20.87 18.75
C MET A 377 2.56 -21.88 17.63
N VAL A 378 3.80 -22.25 17.35
CA VAL A 378 4.10 -23.30 16.38
C VAL A 378 4.48 -24.57 17.13
N GLY A 379 3.57 -25.55 17.11
CA GLY A 379 3.80 -26.87 17.71
C GLY A 379 4.85 -27.70 16.95
N ARG A 380 4.98 -28.98 17.33
CA ARG A 380 6.00 -29.89 16.76
C ARG A 380 5.86 -30.09 15.24
N SER A 381 4.65 -30.03 14.68
CA SER A 381 4.40 -30.21 13.24
C SER A 381 4.30 -28.89 12.48
N LYS A 382 5.43 -28.43 11.91
CA LYS A 382 5.50 -27.22 11.06
C LYS A 382 4.54 -27.29 9.87
N PHE A 383 4.36 -28.48 9.27
CA PHE A 383 3.51 -28.65 8.10
C PHE A 383 2.04 -28.39 8.42
N ASN A 384 1.54 -28.95 9.53
CA ASN A 384 0.14 -28.78 9.92
C ASN A 384 -0.17 -27.33 10.32
N THR A 385 0.77 -26.65 10.98
CA THR A 385 0.60 -25.25 11.37
C THR A 385 0.38 -24.32 10.16
N PHE A 386 1.11 -24.56 9.06
CA PHE A 386 1.02 -23.72 7.86
C PHE A 386 0.14 -24.30 6.74
N ARG A 387 -0.59 -25.38 6.98
CA ARG A 387 -1.49 -26.01 5.99
C ARG A 387 -2.58 -25.04 5.51
N THR A 388 -3.08 -24.21 6.41
CA THR A 388 -4.08 -23.16 6.12
C THR A 388 -3.61 -22.16 5.07
N LEU A 389 -2.30 -21.95 4.91
CA LEU A 389 -1.74 -21.10 3.85
C LEU A 389 -2.01 -21.69 2.46
N LYS A 390 -1.80 -23.00 2.31
CA LYS A 390 -2.11 -23.72 1.08
C LYS A 390 -3.61 -23.71 0.78
N GLU A 391 -4.45 -23.85 1.79
CA GLU A 391 -5.91 -23.79 1.64
C GLU A 391 -6.38 -22.41 1.15
N LYS A 392 -5.83 -21.33 1.68
CA LYS A 392 -6.11 -19.96 1.19
C LYS A 392 -5.73 -19.78 -0.28
N LEU A 393 -4.57 -20.30 -0.69
CA LEU A 393 -4.14 -20.30 -2.09
C LEU A 393 -5.10 -21.12 -2.96
N TRP A 394 -5.48 -22.31 -2.49
CA TRP A 394 -6.41 -23.19 -3.18
C TRP A 394 -7.78 -22.55 -3.38
N GLN A 395 -8.33 -21.88 -2.37
CA GLN A 395 -9.61 -21.18 -2.46
C GLN A 395 -9.57 -20.09 -3.55
N LYS A 396 -8.48 -19.31 -3.63
CA LYS A 396 -8.31 -18.30 -4.69
C LYS A 396 -8.19 -18.94 -6.07
N VAL A 397 -7.33 -19.94 -6.23
CA VAL A 397 -7.18 -20.69 -7.48
C VAL A 397 -8.51 -21.29 -7.94
N SER A 398 -9.25 -21.90 -7.02
CA SER A 398 -10.55 -22.53 -7.32
C SER A 398 -11.60 -21.49 -7.72
N SER A 399 -11.62 -20.32 -7.08
CA SER A 399 -12.53 -19.23 -7.46
C SER A 399 -12.31 -18.70 -8.88
N TRP A 400 -11.09 -18.85 -9.42
CA TRP A 400 -10.74 -18.39 -10.77
C TRP A 400 -10.79 -19.50 -11.84
N LYS A 401 -10.89 -20.77 -11.44
CA LYS A 401 -11.09 -21.86 -12.41
C LYS A 401 -12.35 -21.66 -13.25
N ASN A 402 -13.38 -21.04 -12.68
CA ASN A 402 -14.65 -20.75 -13.37
C ASN A 402 -14.64 -19.47 -14.21
N THR A 403 -13.49 -18.80 -14.33
CA THR A 403 -13.33 -17.57 -15.14
C THR A 403 -12.52 -17.84 -16.42
N PHE A 404 -12.99 -17.33 -17.56
CA PHE A 404 -12.29 -17.45 -18.86
C PHE A 404 -11.02 -16.59 -18.87
N LEU A 405 -9.94 -17.12 -18.30
CA LEU A 405 -8.65 -16.43 -18.22
C LEU A 405 -7.72 -16.90 -19.33
N SER A 406 -7.18 -15.93 -20.08
CA SER A 406 -6.07 -16.17 -21.00
C SER A 406 -4.84 -16.67 -20.25
N GLN A 407 -3.91 -17.31 -20.97
CA GLN A 407 -2.66 -17.81 -20.39
C GLN A 407 -1.79 -16.68 -19.82
N ALA A 408 -1.80 -15.51 -20.47
CA ALA A 408 -1.16 -14.29 -19.96
C ALA A 408 -1.84 -13.78 -18.69
N GLY A 409 -3.18 -13.79 -18.62
CA GLY A 409 -3.93 -13.42 -17.42
C GLY A 409 -3.61 -14.32 -16.22
N LYS A 410 -3.51 -15.63 -16.44
CA LYS A 410 -3.08 -16.60 -15.40
C LYS A 410 -1.67 -16.33 -14.88
N GLU A 411 -0.74 -16.00 -15.77
CA GLU A 411 0.63 -15.63 -15.39
C GLU A 411 0.66 -14.39 -14.48
N VAL A 412 -0.08 -13.34 -14.84
CA VAL A 412 -0.17 -12.11 -14.04
C VAL A 412 -0.76 -12.40 -12.66
N LEU A 413 -1.86 -13.16 -12.59
CA LEU A 413 -2.49 -13.52 -11.31
C LEU A 413 -1.58 -14.35 -10.41
N ILE A 414 -0.79 -15.27 -10.99
CA ILE A 414 0.21 -16.02 -10.22
C ILE A 414 1.22 -15.05 -9.59
N LYS A 415 1.84 -14.18 -10.39
CA LYS A 415 2.90 -13.28 -9.93
C LYS A 415 2.42 -12.24 -8.92
N VAL A 416 1.27 -11.61 -9.19
CA VAL A 416 0.78 -10.48 -8.39
C VAL A 416 0.04 -10.95 -7.14
N VAL A 417 -0.76 -12.01 -7.24
CA VAL A 417 -1.69 -12.40 -6.18
C VAL A 417 -1.25 -13.70 -5.49
N LEU A 418 -1.02 -14.78 -6.23
CA LEU A 418 -0.74 -16.08 -5.60
C LEU A 418 0.64 -16.11 -4.95
N GLN A 419 1.65 -15.47 -5.54
CA GLN A 419 3.00 -15.40 -4.97
C GLN A 419 3.13 -14.38 -3.84
N SER A 420 2.21 -13.41 -3.73
CA SER A 420 2.23 -12.42 -2.64
C SER A 420 1.60 -12.95 -1.34
N ILE A 421 0.57 -13.80 -1.42
CA ILE A 421 -0.10 -14.41 -0.24
C ILE A 421 0.89 -15.03 0.78
N PRO A 422 1.86 -15.89 0.39
CA PRO A 422 2.79 -16.51 1.34
C PRO A 422 3.92 -15.59 1.80
N THR A 423 4.10 -14.40 1.17
CA THR A 423 5.27 -13.52 1.40
C THR A 423 5.38 -13.11 2.88
N PHE A 424 4.26 -12.78 3.53
CA PHE A 424 4.27 -12.38 4.94
C PHE A 424 4.72 -13.53 5.86
N THR A 425 4.17 -14.73 5.68
CA THR A 425 4.54 -15.93 6.45
C THR A 425 5.99 -16.35 6.18
N MET A 426 6.41 -16.36 4.91
CA MET A 426 7.78 -16.69 4.51
C MET A 426 8.80 -15.67 5.01
N GLY A 427 8.40 -14.42 5.22
CA GLY A 427 9.25 -13.40 5.82
C GLY A 427 9.62 -13.66 7.28
N VAL A 428 8.88 -14.51 7.98
CA VAL A 428 9.07 -14.79 9.41
C VAL A 428 9.50 -16.24 9.65
N PHE A 429 8.97 -17.19 8.88
CA PHE A 429 9.16 -18.62 9.09
C PHE A 429 9.74 -19.31 7.85
N LYS A 430 10.64 -20.27 8.08
CA LYS A 430 11.05 -21.25 7.07
C LYS A 430 9.97 -22.33 6.98
N LEU A 431 9.22 -22.30 5.88
CA LEU A 431 8.24 -23.31 5.53
C LEU A 431 8.92 -24.65 5.21
N SER A 432 8.18 -25.75 5.31
CA SER A 432 8.72 -27.05 4.93
C SER A 432 8.87 -27.15 3.42
N ILE A 433 9.94 -27.81 2.96
CA ILE A 433 10.20 -28.07 1.53
C ILE A 433 8.98 -28.76 0.88
N LYS A 434 8.34 -29.69 1.61
CA LYS A 434 7.09 -30.34 1.19
C LYS A 434 5.98 -29.34 0.88
N LEU A 435 5.73 -28.37 1.76
CA LEU A 435 4.69 -27.36 1.56
C LEU A 435 5.02 -26.44 0.38
N CYS A 436 6.28 -26.01 0.24
CA CYS A 436 6.73 -25.20 -0.90
C CYS A 436 6.54 -25.94 -2.22
N LYS A 437 6.92 -27.22 -2.29
CA LYS A 437 6.72 -28.07 -3.47
C LYS A 437 5.23 -28.25 -3.79
N GLU A 438 4.38 -28.48 -2.79
CA GLU A 438 2.93 -28.59 -2.99
C GLU A 438 2.31 -27.28 -3.54
N ILE A 439 2.79 -26.12 -3.08
CA ILE A 439 2.36 -24.81 -3.61
C ILE A 439 2.84 -24.65 -5.06
N ASN A 440 4.12 -24.90 -5.35
CA ASN A 440 4.67 -24.83 -6.71
C ASN A 440 3.89 -25.73 -7.69
N ILE A 441 3.54 -26.96 -7.27
CA ILE A 441 2.70 -27.88 -8.06
C ILE A 441 1.30 -27.30 -8.29
N MET A 442 0.68 -26.71 -7.27
CA MET A 442 -0.63 -26.06 -7.38
C MET A 442 -0.61 -24.90 -8.39
N LEU A 443 0.41 -24.04 -8.33
CA LEU A 443 0.57 -22.92 -9.27
C LEU A 443 0.82 -23.42 -10.70
N SER A 444 1.62 -24.47 -10.86
CA SER A 444 1.86 -25.11 -12.15
C SER A 444 0.56 -25.65 -12.76
N LYS A 445 -0.24 -26.36 -11.96
CA LYS A 445 -1.56 -26.87 -12.38
C LYS A 445 -2.52 -25.74 -12.73
N PHE A 446 -2.49 -24.63 -12.01
CA PHE A 446 -3.31 -23.46 -12.37
C PHE A 446 -2.86 -22.83 -13.68
N ARG A 447 -1.55 -22.71 -13.93
CA ARG A 447 -1.00 -22.17 -15.17
C ARG A 447 -1.36 -23.01 -16.38
N TRP A 448 -1.24 -24.34 -16.28
CA TRP A 448 -1.41 -25.24 -17.43
C TRP A 448 -2.79 -25.90 -17.52
N GLY A 449 -3.60 -25.83 -16.46
CA GLY A 449 -4.95 -26.41 -16.45
C GLY A 449 -5.90 -25.70 -17.40
N SER A 450 -6.65 -26.48 -18.19
CA SER A 450 -7.83 -26.05 -18.96
C SER A 450 -9.09 -26.14 -18.09
N GLN A 451 -10.21 -25.55 -18.55
CA GLN A 451 -11.50 -25.62 -17.86
C GLN A 451 -12.22 -26.96 -18.06
N GLN A 452 -11.97 -27.66 -19.16
CA GLN A 452 -12.51 -29.00 -19.39
C GLN A 452 -11.85 -29.99 -18.42
N GLU A 453 -12.63 -30.91 -17.86
CA GLU A 453 -12.32 -31.84 -16.76
C GLU A 453 -11.12 -32.80 -16.97
N GLY A 454 -10.29 -32.58 -17.99
CA GLY A 454 -9.01 -33.25 -18.18
C GLY A 454 -7.92 -32.69 -17.26
N ARG A 455 -7.03 -33.57 -16.79
CA ARG A 455 -5.75 -33.16 -16.19
C ARG A 455 -4.94 -32.40 -17.26
N GLY A 456 -5.00 -31.08 -17.27
CA GLY A 456 -4.18 -30.26 -18.17
C GLY A 456 -2.71 -30.65 -18.09
N MET A 457 -2.11 -30.93 -19.24
CA MET A 457 -0.72 -31.39 -19.34
C MET A 457 0.23 -30.29 -18.87
N VAL A 458 1.15 -30.62 -17.95
CA VAL A 458 2.19 -29.69 -17.49
C VAL A 458 3.32 -29.68 -18.50
N TRP A 459 3.33 -28.69 -19.39
CA TRP A 459 4.27 -28.60 -20.52
C TRP A 459 5.73 -28.34 -20.11
N ARG A 460 5.98 -27.79 -18.91
CA ARG A 460 7.34 -27.48 -18.44
C ARG A 460 7.44 -27.56 -16.92
N LYS A 461 8.57 -28.07 -16.42
CA LYS A 461 8.88 -28.15 -14.98
C LYS A 461 8.93 -26.74 -14.36
N TRP A 462 8.44 -26.62 -13.12
CA TRP A 462 8.36 -25.36 -12.39
C TRP A 462 9.72 -24.68 -12.20
N GLU A 463 10.78 -25.45 -11.99
CA GLU A 463 12.16 -24.95 -11.85
C GLU A 463 12.59 -24.15 -13.09
N LYS A 464 12.34 -24.67 -14.30
CA LYS A 464 12.64 -23.96 -15.54
C LYS A 464 11.75 -22.73 -15.73
N MET A 465 10.49 -22.78 -15.29
CA MET A 465 9.60 -21.61 -15.35
C MET A 465 9.97 -20.53 -14.32
N SER A 466 10.65 -20.91 -13.24
CA SER A 466 11.07 -20.00 -12.18
C SER A 466 12.39 -19.29 -12.47
N MET A 467 13.08 -19.67 -13.53
CA MET A 467 14.26 -18.95 -14.00
C MET A 467 13.88 -17.55 -14.49
N GLN A 468 14.87 -16.65 -14.46
CA GLN A 468 14.75 -15.32 -15.06
C GLN A 468 14.44 -15.45 -16.56
N LYS A 469 13.67 -14.50 -17.11
CA LYS A 469 13.31 -14.50 -18.53
C LYS A 469 14.51 -14.46 -19.45
N GLY A 470 15.52 -13.64 -19.13
CA GLY A 470 16.80 -13.60 -19.86
C GLY A 470 17.58 -14.92 -19.85
N LYS A 471 17.23 -15.86 -18.96
CA LYS A 471 17.79 -17.24 -18.90
C LYS A 471 16.79 -18.30 -19.42
N GLY A 472 15.76 -17.89 -20.15
CA GLY A 472 14.79 -18.78 -20.79
C GLY A 472 13.64 -19.28 -19.88
N GLY A 473 13.42 -18.63 -18.73
CA GLY A 473 12.30 -18.89 -17.81
C GLY A 473 11.13 -17.92 -17.96
N MET A 474 10.10 -18.04 -17.11
CA MET A 474 8.93 -17.14 -17.10
C MET A 474 8.98 -16.11 -15.97
N GLY A 475 10.02 -16.12 -15.12
CA GLY A 475 10.15 -15.21 -13.99
C GLY A 475 9.12 -15.47 -12.88
N PHE A 476 8.65 -16.71 -12.73
CA PHE A 476 7.96 -17.10 -11.50
C PHE A 476 8.96 -17.24 -10.35
N ARG A 477 8.51 -16.99 -9.13
CA ARG A 477 9.32 -17.28 -7.94
C ARG A 477 9.22 -18.76 -7.56
N ASP A 478 10.37 -19.39 -7.32
CA ASP A 478 10.41 -20.65 -6.58
C ASP A 478 10.17 -20.38 -5.09
N MET A 479 9.18 -21.06 -4.52
CA MET A 479 8.73 -20.80 -3.13
C MET A 479 9.79 -21.12 -2.08
N GLU A 480 10.64 -22.10 -2.30
CA GLU A 480 11.72 -22.45 -1.37
C GLU A 480 12.81 -21.39 -1.37
N SER A 481 13.34 -21.08 -2.55
CA SER A 481 14.36 -20.05 -2.75
C SER A 481 13.88 -18.67 -2.29
N PHE A 482 12.62 -18.33 -2.61
CA PHE A 482 12.01 -17.07 -2.20
C PHE A 482 11.84 -16.98 -0.68
N ASN A 483 11.49 -18.08 -0.01
CA ASN A 483 11.39 -18.10 1.44
C ASN A 483 12.76 -17.84 2.10
N VAL A 484 13.83 -18.49 1.62
CA VAL A 484 15.19 -18.27 2.14
C VAL A 484 15.63 -16.82 1.91
N ALA A 485 15.35 -16.24 0.73
CA ALA A 485 15.66 -14.85 0.43
C ALA A 485 14.94 -13.86 1.36
N LEU A 486 13.65 -14.07 1.64
CA LEU A 486 12.90 -13.23 2.58
C LEU A 486 13.41 -13.35 4.03
N LEU A 487 13.89 -14.52 4.44
CA LEU A 487 14.52 -14.71 5.75
C LEU A 487 15.90 -14.04 5.82
N ALA A 488 16.68 -14.12 4.73
CA ALA A 488 17.94 -13.37 4.60
C ALA A 488 17.69 -11.86 4.69
N LYS A 489 16.56 -11.36 4.16
CA LYS A 489 16.15 -9.95 4.35
C LYS A 489 16.03 -9.57 5.83
N GLN A 490 15.52 -10.46 6.68
CA GLN A 490 15.43 -10.19 8.12
C GLN A 490 16.83 -10.20 8.76
N GLY A 491 17.70 -11.14 8.38
CA GLY A 491 19.10 -11.13 8.82
C GLY A 491 19.83 -9.85 8.41
N TRP A 492 19.59 -9.36 7.19
CA TRP A 492 20.09 -8.08 6.72
C TRP A 492 19.58 -6.90 7.54
N ARG A 493 18.29 -6.88 7.93
CA ARG A 493 17.74 -5.85 8.82
C ARG A 493 18.38 -5.86 10.20
N ILE A 494 18.70 -7.04 10.75
CA ILE A 494 19.44 -7.16 12.03
C ILE A 494 20.82 -6.52 11.90
N LEU A 495 21.53 -6.74 10.78
CA LEU A 495 22.84 -6.14 10.53
C LEU A 495 22.78 -4.62 10.31
N LYS A 496 21.76 -4.12 9.59
CA LYS A 496 21.62 -2.68 9.28
C LYS A 496 21.05 -1.86 10.43
N TYR A 497 20.14 -2.43 11.22
CA TYR A 497 19.43 -1.75 12.30
C TYR A 497 19.61 -2.50 13.62
N PRO A 498 20.84 -2.54 14.16
CA PRO A 498 21.16 -3.30 15.37
C PRO A 498 20.41 -2.80 16.62
N MET A 499 19.99 -1.52 16.62
CA MET A 499 19.23 -0.90 17.71
C MET A 499 17.72 -1.12 17.63
N SER A 500 17.23 -1.79 16.58
CA SER A 500 15.80 -2.14 16.52
C SER A 500 15.46 -3.12 17.65
N LEU A 501 14.27 -2.97 18.27
CA LEU A 501 13.84 -3.82 19.38
C LEU A 501 13.99 -5.32 19.06
N ALA A 502 13.61 -5.74 17.84
CA ALA A 502 13.76 -7.11 17.41
C ALA A 502 15.24 -7.57 17.33
N ALA A 503 16.15 -6.72 16.84
CA ALA A 503 17.58 -7.04 16.77
C ALA A 503 18.21 -7.13 18.16
N VAL A 504 17.87 -6.20 19.05
CA VAL A 504 18.34 -6.17 20.45
C VAL A 504 17.91 -7.46 21.18
N LEU A 505 16.62 -7.81 21.11
CA LEU A 505 16.09 -9.01 21.77
C LEU A 505 16.68 -10.31 21.22
N LEU A 506 16.88 -10.40 19.89
CA LEU A 506 17.53 -11.56 19.28
C LEU A 506 19.00 -11.67 19.69
N LYS A 507 19.72 -10.54 19.75
CA LYS A 507 21.11 -10.50 20.22
C LYS A 507 21.22 -10.95 21.67
N GLU A 508 20.42 -10.35 22.56
CA GLU A 508 20.41 -10.68 23.99
C GLU A 508 20.13 -12.16 24.27
N LYS A 509 19.25 -12.78 23.47
CA LYS A 509 18.83 -14.18 23.64
C LYS A 509 19.77 -15.19 23.00
N TYR A 510 20.26 -14.92 21.79
CA TYR A 510 20.91 -15.95 20.95
C TYR A 510 22.38 -15.70 20.66
N PHE A 511 22.85 -14.45 20.64
CA PHE A 511 24.23 -14.11 20.27
C PHE A 511 24.74 -12.89 21.05
N ARG A 512 24.71 -12.99 22.39
CA ARG A 512 25.00 -11.85 23.28
C ARG A 512 26.41 -11.27 23.09
N PHE A 513 27.39 -12.15 22.90
CA PHE A 513 28.82 -11.81 22.81
C PHE A 513 29.41 -11.96 21.41
N GLU A 514 28.61 -12.38 20.43
CA GLU A 514 29.06 -12.68 19.08
C GLU A 514 28.33 -11.79 18.06
N ASN A 515 28.85 -11.74 16.83
CA ASN A 515 28.13 -11.13 15.71
C ASN A 515 27.04 -12.05 15.17
N PHE A 516 25.99 -11.47 14.58
CA PHE A 516 24.92 -12.26 13.93
C PHE A 516 25.47 -13.27 12.90
N LEU A 517 26.50 -12.90 12.15
CA LEU A 517 27.13 -13.78 11.17
C LEU A 517 27.89 -14.94 11.80
N GLU A 518 28.33 -14.84 13.06
CA GLU A 518 29.10 -15.88 13.77
C GLU A 518 28.21 -16.73 14.70
N ALA A 519 27.04 -16.19 15.06
CA ALA A 519 26.08 -16.76 16.00
C ALA A 519 25.82 -18.27 15.83
N LYS A 520 26.00 -19.06 16.89
CA LYS A 520 25.60 -20.49 16.88
C LYS A 520 24.08 -20.65 17.01
N LEU A 521 23.54 -21.76 16.52
CA LEU A 521 22.09 -22.03 16.61
C LEU A 521 21.61 -22.22 18.06
N GLY A 522 22.46 -22.80 18.92
CA GLY A 522 22.14 -23.12 20.31
C GLY A 522 21.26 -24.37 20.46
N ALA A 523 21.04 -24.81 21.71
CA ALA A 523 20.34 -26.05 22.02
C ALA A 523 18.80 -25.97 21.86
N GLN A 524 18.20 -24.84 22.21
CA GLN A 524 16.74 -24.63 22.17
C GLN A 524 16.35 -23.37 21.38
N PRO A 525 16.61 -23.31 20.06
CA PRO A 525 16.27 -22.15 19.25
C PRO A 525 14.75 -22.03 19.07
N SER A 526 14.25 -20.79 19.05
CA SER A 526 12.88 -20.56 18.58
C SER A 526 12.78 -20.88 17.09
N LEU A 527 11.56 -21.14 16.61
CA LEU A 527 11.36 -21.40 15.18
C LEU A 527 11.75 -20.20 14.31
N VAL A 528 11.45 -18.99 14.77
CA VAL A 528 11.81 -17.74 14.08
C VAL A 528 13.34 -17.63 13.99
N TRP A 529 14.05 -17.81 15.11
CA TRP A 529 15.51 -17.78 15.11
C TRP A 529 16.10 -18.84 14.19
N ARG A 530 15.64 -20.10 14.27
CA ARG A 530 16.09 -21.17 13.37
C ARG A 530 15.84 -20.82 11.90
N SER A 531 14.74 -20.13 11.60
CA SER A 531 14.40 -19.72 10.22
C SER A 531 15.38 -18.67 9.72
N ILE A 532 15.57 -17.57 10.47
CA ILE A 532 16.52 -16.49 10.12
C ILE A 532 17.95 -17.04 10.04
N TRP A 533 18.37 -17.83 11.04
CA TRP A 533 19.70 -18.44 11.10
C TRP A 533 19.98 -19.32 9.88
N SER A 534 18.99 -20.09 9.40
CA SER A 534 19.17 -20.94 8.22
C SER A 534 19.34 -20.18 6.89
N ALA A 535 19.06 -18.88 6.86
CA ALA A 535 19.29 -18.01 5.71
C ALA A 535 20.57 -17.17 5.86
N ARG A 536 21.34 -17.38 6.94
CA ARG A 536 22.58 -16.65 7.23
C ARG A 536 23.68 -16.97 6.23
N ASP A 537 23.78 -18.21 5.77
CA ASP A 537 24.85 -18.60 4.84
C ASP A 537 24.68 -17.90 3.48
N LEU A 538 23.43 -17.73 3.01
CA LEU A 538 23.12 -16.87 1.85
C LEU A 538 23.63 -15.43 2.06
N LEU A 539 23.48 -14.87 3.27
CA LEU A 539 24.04 -13.57 3.58
C LEU A 539 25.57 -13.60 3.52
N ARG A 540 26.23 -14.54 4.19
CA ARG A 540 27.70 -14.66 4.16
C ARG A 540 28.26 -14.75 2.73
N GLU A 541 27.53 -15.41 1.83
CA GLU A 541 27.90 -15.52 0.43
C GLU A 541 27.82 -14.18 -0.31
N GLY A 542 26.70 -13.44 -0.17
CA GLY A 542 26.46 -12.20 -0.92
C GLY A 542 26.85 -10.89 -0.23
N LEU A 543 27.23 -10.92 1.05
CA LEU A 543 27.71 -9.75 1.78
C LEU A 543 29.10 -9.33 1.32
N ARG A 544 29.28 -8.02 1.10
CA ARG A 544 30.55 -7.38 0.76
C ARG A 544 30.70 -6.10 1.57
N TRP A 545 31.92 -5.75 1.93
CA TRP A 545 32.26 -4.47 2.52
C TRP A 545 32.57 -3.44 1.43
N LYS A 546 32.01 -2.25 1.60
CA LYS A 546 32.42 -1.04 0.91
C LYS A 546 33.35 -0.28 1.86
N VAL A 547 34.59 -0.10 1.41
CA VAL A 547 35.63 0.62 2.16
C VAL A 547 35.21 2.07 2.35
N GLY A 548 35.29 2.51 3.61
CA GLY A 548 35.12 3.89 4.04
C GLY A 548 36.42 4.39 4.67
N ASP A 549 36.57 4.18 5.99
CA ASP A 549 37.79 4.50 6.75
C ASP A 549 38.69 3.27 7.02
N GLY A 550 38.23 2.07 6.66
CA GLY A 550 39.02 0.84 6.66
C GLY A 550 39.27 0.22 8.04
N LYS A 551 38.69 0.78 9.12
CA LYS A 551 38.93 0.33 10.51
C LYS A 551 38.23 -0.98 10.84
N ASP A 552 37.05 -1.20 10.27
CA ASP A 552 36.22 -2.35 10.59
C ASP A 552 36.53 -3.55 9.68
N ILE A 553 37.14 -3.31 8.52
CA ILE A 553 37.39 -4.33 7.49
C ILE A 553 38.74 -5.03 7.74
N ASN A 554 38.70 -6.34 7.97
CA ASN A 554 39.91 -7.16 7.95
C ASN A 554 40.31 -7.51 6.52
N ILE A 555 41.59 -7.30 6.17
CA ILE A 555 42.11 -7.46 4.81
C ILE A 555 41.85 -8.87 4.27
N TRP A 556 42.18 -9.90 5.06
CA TRP A 556 42.26 -11.29 4.61
C TRP A 556 40.95 -12.09 4.79
N ARG A 557 40.16 -11.77 5.81
CA ARG A 557 38.93 -12.50 6.18
C ARG A 557 37.67 -11.89 5.61
N SER A 558 37.72 -10.63 5.16
CA SER A 558 36.54 -9.91 4.69
C SER A 558 36.46 -9.91 3.17
N LYS A 559 35.24 -9.89 2.64
CA LYS A 559 34.97 -9.67 1.22
C LYS A 559 34.87 -8.18 0.95
N TRP A 560 35.83 -7.54 0.28
CA TRP A 560 35.82 -6.10 0.01
C TRP A 560 36.26 -5.71 -1.41
N LEU A 561 36.92 -6.61 -2.15
CA LEU A 561 37.40 -6.40 -3.53
C LEU A 561 36.26 -6.32 -4.57
N THR A 562 36.56 -5.79 -5.75
CA THR A 562 35.58 -5.58 -6.84
C THR A 562 35.48 -6.76 -7.82
N ARG A 563 36.56 -7.53 -8.08
CA ARG A 563 36.60 -8.70 -8.99
C ARG A 563 37.71 -9.73 -8.62
N PRO A 564 37.64 -11.03 -9.02
CA PRO A 564 36.50 -11.78 -9.52
C PRO A 564 35.93 -12.82 -8.51
N THR A 565 34.65 -13.16 -8.72
CA THR A 565 33.76 -14.18 -8.06
C THR A 565 33.66 -14.26 -6.53
N SER A 566 34.75 -14.21 -5.76
CA SER A 566 34.71 -14.40 -4.29
C SER A 566 34.63 -13.09 -3.50
N PHE A 567 34.99 -11.96 -4.12
CA PHE A 567 35.20 -10.63 -3.50
C PHE A 567 36.25 -10.62 -2.36
N ALA A 568 36.96 -11.73 -2.15
CA ALA A 568 37.96 -11.91 -1.10
C ALA A 568 39.36 -11.87 -1.72
N VAL A 569 40.32 -11.37 -0.94
CA VAL A 569 41.74 -11.39 -1.31
C VAL A 569 42.22 -12.82 -1.52
N GLN A 570 42.87 -13.08 -2.65
CA GLN A 570 43.48 -14.36 -3.02
C GLN A 570 45.00 -14.36 -2.82
N SER A 571 45.63 -13.18 -2.73
CA SER A 571 47.06 -13.08 -2.44
C SER A 571 47.44 -13.77 -1.11
N PRO A 572 48.60 -14.46 -1.06
CA PRO A 572 49.05 -15.15 0.14
C PRO A 572 49.33 -14.18 1.28
N VAL A 573 49.02 -14.60 2.51
CA VAL A 573 49.34 -13.80 3.71
C VAL A 573 50.85 -13.83 3.92
N SER A 574 51.56 -12.78 3.51
CA SER A 574 53.01 -12.68 3.57
C SER A 574 53.49 -11.66 4.62
N LEU A 575 53.18 -10.38 4.42
CA LEU A 575 53.80 -9.25 5.13
C LEU A 575 52.98 -8.70 6.30
N LEU A 576 51.65 -8.67 6.19
CA LEU A 576 50.77 -8.20 7.26
C LEU A 576 50.22 -9.35 8.11
N GLN A 577 49.95 -9.06 9.38
CA GLN A 577 49.32 -10.03 10.27
C GLN A 577 47.94 -10.46 9.75
N ARG A 578 47.49 -11.67 10.11
CA ARG A 578 46.18 -12.21 9.69
C ARG A 578 44.98 -11.37 10.15
N ASN A 579 45.14 -10.57 11.21
CA ASN A 579 44.13 -9.67 11.75
C ASN A 579 44.21 -8.23 11.19
N ALA A 580 45.17 -7.94 10.31
CA ALA A 580 45.39 -6.61 9.74
C ALA A 580 44.13 -6.01 9.09
N LYS A 581 44.01 -4.69 9.23
CA LYS A 581 42.83 -3.91 8.81
C LYS A 581 43.12 -3.09 7.57
N VAL A 582 42.09 -2.80 6.77
CA VAL A 582 42.24 -2.05 5.51
C VAL A 582 42.79 -0.64 5.74
N ILE A 583 42.60 -0.05 6.92
CA ILE A 583 43.22 1.23 7.30
C ILE A 583 44.76 1.21 7.23
N GLU A 584 45.40 0.04 7.39
CA GLU A 584 46.86 -0.11 7.29
C GLU A 584 47.36 0.02 5.84
N LEU A 585 46.45 -0.01 4.85
CA LEU A 585 46.75 0.23 3.44
C LEU A 585 46.51 1.69 3.02
N ILE A 586 46.06 2.54 3.95
CA ILE A 586 45.69 3.94 3.69
C ILE A 586 46.74 4.84 4.34
N ASP A 587 47.31 5.76 3.56
CA ASP A 587 48.21 6.80 4.06
C ASP A 587 47.41 7.74 4.99
N SER A 588 47.77 7.74 6.28
CA SER A 588 47.07 8.51 7.31
C SER A 588 47.17 10.03 7.14
N GLN A 589 48.20 10.52 6.43
CA GLN A 589 48.45 11.95 6.18
C GLN A 589 47.78 12.41 4.88
N LYS A 590 47.87 11.61 3.81
CA LYS A 590 47.30 11.97 2.49
C LYS A 590 45.83 11.58 2.32
N GLY A 591 45.37 10.57 3.06
CA GLY A 591 44.01 10.03 2.90
C GLY A 591 43.82 9.26 1.58
N GLU A 592 44.93 8.80 0.98
CA GLU A 592 44.99 8.04 -0.25
C GLU A 592 45.53 6.64 0.03
N TRP A 593 45.38 5.73 -0.93
CA TRP A 593 45.95 4.38 -0.84
C TRP A 593 47.48 4.44 -0.85
N ASP A 594 48.14 3.67 0.02
CA ASP A 594 49.60 3.52 -0.02
C ASP A 594 49.99 2.54 -1.12
N GLU A 595 50.30 3.09 -2.30
CA GLU A 595 50.66 2.32 -3.49
C GLU A 595 51.86 1.41 -3.27
N SER A 596 52.85 1.85 -2.48
CA SER A 596 54.06 1.09 -2.23
C SER A 596 53.76 -0.19 -1.44
N ILE A 597 52.94 -0.07 -0.40
CA ILE A 597 52.50 -1.18 0.44
C ILE A 597 51.59 -2.12 -0.38
N ILE A 598 50.64 -1.58 -1.12
CA ILE A 598 49.65 -2.37 -1.87
C ILE A 598 50.33 -3.22 -2.95
N ARG A 599 51.22 -2.64 -3.77
CA ARG A 599 51.91 -3.40 -4.83
C ARG A 599 52.88 -4.45 -4.30
N THR A 600 53.36 -4.28 -3.07
CA THR A 600 54.24 -5.27 -2.42
C THR A 600 53.46 -6.44 -1.84
N ILE A 601 52.22 -6.22 -1.39
CA ILE A 601 51.41 -7.21 -0.68
C ILE A 601 50.48 -8.00 -1.60
N PHE A 602 49.88 -7.34 -2.59
CA PHE A 602 48.85 -7.92 -3.45
C PHE A 602 49.40 -8.26 -4.84
N SER A 603 48.76 -9.21 -5.52
CA SER A 603 49.02 -9.45 -6.95
C SER A 603 48.73 -8.20 -7.77
N GLU A 604 49.34 -8.10 -8.95
CA GLU A 604 49.19 -6.94 -9.83
C GLU A 604 47.71 -6.61 -10.11
N GLU A 605 46.89 -7.63 -10.42
CA GLU A 605 45.44 -7.47 -10.64
C GLU A 605 44.69 -6.97 -9.39
N GLU A 606 45.02 -7.47 -8.20
CA GLU A 606 44.38 -7.04 -6.95
C GLU A 606 44.83 -5.62 -6.54
N ALA A 607 46.12 -5.31 -6.73
CA ALA A 607 46.70 -4.00 -6.44
C ALA A 607 46.05 -2.91 -7.29
N GLU A 608 45.94 -3.12 -8.61
CA GLU A 608 45.25 -2.19 -9.52
C GLU A 608 43.80 -1.97 -9.11
N GLN A 609 43.09 -3.04 -8.73
CA GLN A 609 41.71 -2.93 -8.25
C GLN A 609 41.60 -2.09 -6.98
N ILE A 610 42.47 -2.30 -5.99
CA ILE A 610 42.47 -1.57 -4.72
C ILE A 610 42.75 -0.08 -5.00
N LEU A 611 43.77 0.22 -5.79
CA LEU A 611 44.14 1.60 -6.14
C LEU A 611 43.02 2.34 -6.89
N CYS A 612 42.22 1.64 -7.69
CA CYS A 612 41.04 2.21 -8.35
C CYS A 612 39.83 2.43 -7.44
N MET A 613 39.85 1.95 -6.18
CA MET A 613 38.72 2.13 -5.27
C MET A 613 38.69 3.56 -4.71
N PRO A 614 37.57 4.29 -4.87
CA PRO A 614 37.48 5.65 -4.34
C PRO A 614 37.40 5.65 -2.81
N LEU A 615 38.37 6.29 -2.16
CA LEU A 615 38.32 6.58 -0.73
C LEU A 615 37.46 7.82 -0.47
N SER A 616 36.70 7.80 0.63
CA SER A 616 35.84 8.93 0.99
C SER A 616 36.68 10.04 1.61
N ARG A 617 36.74 11.23 0.98
CA ARG A 617 37.44 12.43 1.52
C ARG A 617 37.00 12.79 2.95
N GLY A 618 35.75 12.49 3.32
CA GLY A 618 35.20 12.71 4.65
C GLY A 618 35.39 11.56 5.66
N ARG A 619 36.24 10.55 5.37
CA ARG A 619 36.45 9.34 6.22
C ARG A 619 35.13 8.73 6.72
N ALA A 620 34.18 8.54 5.80
CA ALA A 620 32.92 7.90 6.12
C ALA A 620 33.16 6.49 6.68
N LYS A 621 32.36 6.06 7.67
CA LYS A 621 32.49 4.70 8.24
C LYS A 621 32.30 3.62 7.18
N ASP A 622 33.02 2.52 7.36
CA ASP A 622 32.86 1.29 6.57
C ASP A 622 31.40 0.81 6.52
N LYS A 623 30.97 0.30 5.35
CA LYS A 623 29.58 -0.12 5.13
C LYS A 623 29.49 -1.52 4.55
N ILE A 624 28.65 -2.35 5.14
CA ILE A 624 28.24 -3.62 4.54
C ILE A 624 27.23 -3.34 3.41
N ILE A 625 27.46 -3.93 2.23
CA ILE A 625 26.64 -3.88 1.03
C ILE A 625 26.29 -5.29 0.55
N TRP A 626 25.23 -5.41 -0.26
CA TRP A 626 24.93 -6.63 -1.00
C TRP A 626 25.73 -6.62 -2.32
N GLY A 627 26.79 -7.42 -2.39
CA GLY A 627 27.73 -7.45 -3.52
C GLY A 627 27.08 -7.66 -4.90
N PRO A 628 26.09 -8.56 -5.04
CA PRO A 628 25.40 -8.77 -6.32
C PRO A 628 24.50 -7.61 -6.79
N ALA A 629 24.15 -6.64 -5.94
CA ALA A 629 23.30 -5.52 -6.33
C ALA A 629 24.14 -4.28 -6.69
N LYS A 630 23.83 -3.63 -7.82
CA LYS A 630 24.56 -2.41 -8.27
C LYS A 630 24.50 -1.26 -7.25
N LYS A 631 23.40 -1.11 -6.51
CA LYS A 631 23.25 -0.09 -5.44
C LYS A 631 23.69 -0.58 -4.05
N GLY A 632 24.16 -1.82 -3.93
CA GLY A 632 24.63 -2.39 -2.66
C GLY A 632 23.53 -2.61 -1.60
N LEU A 633 22.25 -2.47 -1.96
CA LEU A 633 21.12 -2.66 -1.07
C LEU A 633 20.48 -4.03 -1.29
N PHE A 634 20.15 -4.71 -0.19
CA PHE A 634 19.29 -5.89 -0.20
C PHE A 634 17.83 -5.40 -0.14
N THR A 635 17.21 -5.14 -1.30
CA THR A 635 15.89 -4.51 -1.35
C THR A 635 14.79 -5.49 -1.70
N GLY A 636 13.56 -5.12 -1.35
CA GLY A 636 12.38 -5.75 -1.92
C GLY A 636 11.09 -4.99 -1.68
N ALA A 637 10.96 -3.80 -2.26
CA ALA A 637 9.73 -3.01 -2.28
C ALA A 637 9.71 -1.96 -3.42
N ALA A 638 8.51 -1.55 -3.81
CA ALA A 638 8.14 -0.91 -5.08
C ALA A 638 8.53 0.57 -5.30
N LYS A 639 9.03 1.30 -4.29
CA LYS A 639 9.41 2.72 -4.46
C LYS A 639 10.61 2.90 -5.40
N GLU A 640 11.55 1.96 -5.31
CA GLU A 640 12.77 1.96 -6.13
C GLU A 640 12.49 1.66 -7.61
N VAL A 641 11.36 1.01 -7.93
CA VAL A 641 10.95 0.66 -9.29
C VAL A 641 10.64 1.91 -10.11
N VAL A 642 9.97 2.89 -9.50
CA VAL A 642 9.57 4.12 -10.19
C VAL A 642 10.80 4.99 -10.46
N GLU A 643 11.71 5.12 -9.48
CA GLU A 643 12.95 5.88 -9.62
C GLU A 643 13.96 5.24 -10.60
N ALA A 644 13.97 3.91 -10.74
CA ALA A 644 14.89 3.21 -11.66
C ALA A 644 14.41 3.12 -13.11
N VAL A 645 13.10 3.22 -13.37
CA VAL A 645 12.55 3.33 -14.72
C VAL A 645 12.88 4.68 -15.35
N LEU A 646 12.93 5.75 -14.54
CA LEU A 646 13.21 7.13 -14.98
C LEU A 646 14.70 7.47 -15.08
N SER A 647 15.58 6.59 -14.60
CA SER A 647 17.04 6.80 -14.60
C SER A 647 17.69 6.24 -15.87
N GLU A 648 18.55 7.03 -16.53
CA GLU A 648 19.34 6.61 -17.70
C GLU A 648 20.45 5.61 -17.36
N GLU A 649 20.87 5.57 -16.09
CA GLU A 649 21.82 4.60 -15.58
C GLU A 649 21.16 3.22 -15.38
N GLU A 650 21.91 2.15 -15.62
CA GLU A 650 21.43 0.78 -15.37
C GLU A 650 21.38 0.49 -13.86
N ALA A 651 20.25 0.76 -13.20
CA ALA A 651 20.02 0.34 -11.83
C ALA A 651 19.62 -1.15 -11.75
N VAL A 652 20.41 -1.98 -11.06
CA VAL A 652 20.03 -3.37 -10.71
C VAL A 652 19.26 -3.36 -9.40
N LEU A 653 17.95 -3.57 -9.50
CA LEU A 653 17.01 -3.72 -8.40
C LEU A 653 16.44 -5.16 -8.37
N GLU A 654 15.69 -5.52 -7.32
CA GLU A 654 14.97 -6.80 -7.23
C GLU A 654 13.92 -6.99 -8.38
N PHE A 655 13.57 -5.89 -9.07
CA PHE A 655 12.74 -5.85 -10.28
C PHE A 655 13.53 -5.60 -11.57
N SER A 656 14.88 -5.71 -11.53
CA SER A 656 15.74 -5.58 -12.71
C SER A 656 15.18 -6.34 -13.90
N PRO A 657 14.68 -7.59 -13.81
CA PRO A 657 14.13 -8.29 -14.97
C PRO A 657 12.92 -7.60 -15.62
N ILE A 658 12.11 -6.84 -14.86
CA ILE A 658 10.95 -6.10 -15.38
C ILE A 658 11.39 -4.73 -15.92
N ILE A 659 12.33 -4.07 -15.24
CA ILE A 659 12.88 -2.78 -15.65
C ILE A 659 13.77 -2.96 -16.90
N ASP A 660 14.56 -4.02 -16.92
CA ASP A 660 15.34 -4.50 -18.06
C ASP A 660 14.41 -5.03 -19.15
N ASP A 661 13.29 -5.71 -18.86
CA ASP A 661 12.27 -6.03 -19.90
C ASP A 661 11.72 -4.74 -20.54
N VAL A 662 11.41 -3.71 -19.74
CA VAL A 662 10.92 -2.41 -20.25
C VAL A 662 12.02 -1.69 -21.04
N LYS A 663 13.24 -1.57 -20.50
CA LYS A 663 14.39 -0.94 -21.18
C LYS A 663 14.83 -1.74 -22.41
N PHE A 664 14.76 -3.07 -22.39
CA PHE A 664 15.04 -3.98 -23.51
C PHE A 664 13.96 -3.87 -24.59
N HIS A 665 12.68 -3.78 -24.23
CA HIS A 665 11.62 -3.49 -25.19
C HIS A 665 11.76 -2.10 -25.82
N PHE A 666 12.30 -1.13 -25.07
CA PHE A 666 12.65 0.20 -25.58
C PHE A 666 13.94 0.24 -26.44
N ARG A 667 14.95 -0.58 -26.12
CA ARG A 667 16.28 -0.57 -26.77
C ARG A 667 16.43 -1.56 -27.94
N ASN A 668 15.76 -2.72 -27.91
CA ASN A 668 15.92 -3.82 -28.88
C ASN A 668 14.81 -3.91 -29.93
N ARG A 669 13.89 -2.95 -29.98
CA ARG A 669 13.06 -2.76 -31.16
C ARG A 669 13.77 -1.83 -32.12
N THR A 670 14.40 -2.42 -33.14
CA THR A 670 14.82 -1.67 -34.34
C THR A 670 13.61 -1.14 -35.11
N HIS A 671 12.44 -1.76 -34.91
CA HIS A 671 11.15 -1.31 -35.44
C HIS A 671 10.06 -1.40 -34.37
N TRP A 672 9.40 -0.27 -34.16
CA TRP A 672 8.10 -0.18 -33.51
C TRP A 672 7.05 -0.49 -34.57
N PHE A 673 6.13 -1.43 -34.30
CA PHE A 673 4.84 -1.42 -34.98
C PHE A 673 3.89 -0.62 -34.10
N ILE A 674 3.94 0.70 -34.27
CA ILE A 674 2.79 1.54 -33.99
C ILE A 674 1.85 1.26 -35.15
N GLN A 675 0.61 0.88 -34.86
CA GLN A 675 -0.41 0.88 -35.89
C GLN A 675 -0.59 2.34 -36.30
N TYR A 676 -0.02 2.63 -37.45
CA TYR A 676 0.20 3.94 -37.99
C TYR A 676 -1.04 4.33 -38.80
N ALA A 677 -1.71 5.39 -38.37
CA ALA A 677 -2.42 6.26 -39.28
C ALA A 677 -1.37 7.10 -40.03
N SER A 678 -1.52 7.27 -41.34
CA SER A 678 -0.49 7.79 -42.26
C SER A 678 0.13 9.16 -41.89
N ARG A 679 1.48 9.27 -41.85
CA ARG A 679 2.37 10.43 -41.57
C ARG A 679 2.27 11.57 -42.58
N LYS A 680 1.42 11.50 -43.61
CA LYS A 680 1.14 12.71 -44.42
C LYS A 680 0.21 13.71 -43.71
N LYS A 681 -0.31 13.36 -42.53
CA LYS A 681 -1.44 14.03 -41.84
C LYS A 681 -1.09 14.61 -40.45
N ASN A 682 0.20 14.82 -40.12
CA ASN A 682 0.59 15.32 -38.79
C ASN A 682 1.81 16.24 -38.80
N THR A 683 1.86 17.12 -39.80
CA THR A 683 2.86 18.19 -39.95
C THR A 683 2.84 19.16 -38.77
N VAL A 684 1.66 19.46 -38.23
CA VAL A 684 1.44 20.36 -37.09
C VAL A 684 2.20 19.89 -35.83
N ALA A 685 2.08 18.60 -35.45
CA ALA A 685 2.76 18.08 -34.27
C ALA A 685 4.29 18.04 -34.43
N HIS A 686 4.78 17.79 -35.65
CA HIS A 686 6.21 17.82 -35.93
C HIS A 686 6.79 19.24 -35.89
N THR A 687 6.10 20.24 -36.45
CA THR A 687 6.50 21.64 -36.39
C THR A 687 6.49 22.17 -34.95
N LEU A 688 5.47 21.78 -34.16
CA LEU A 688 5.39 22.08 -32.72
C LEU A 688 6.53 21.44 -31.93
N ALA A 689 6.83 20.16 -32.16
CA ALA A 689 7.91 19.45 -31.48
C ALA A 689 9.30 20.04 -31.82
N LYS A 690 9.49 20.47 -33.07
CA LYS A 690 10.74 21.13 -33.48
C LYS A 690 10.91 22.49 -32.82
N LYS A 691 9.82 23.26 -32.67
CA LYS A 691 9.86 24.55 -31.99
C LYS A 691 10.00 24.42 -30.46
N ALA A 692 9.43 23.39 -29.86
CA ALA A 692 9.59 23.07 -28.44
C ALA A 692 11.06 22.84 -28.04
N LEU A 693 11.90 22.33 -28.95
CA LEU A 693 13.33 22.14 -28.72
C LEU A 693 14.13 23.45 -28.69
N GLU A 694 13.59 24.53 -29.24
CA GLU A 694 14.24 25.85 -29.29
C GLU A 694 13.80 26.77 -28.13
N ILE A 695 12.77 26.39 -27.38
CA ILE A 695 12.14 27.22 -26.35
C ILE A 695 12.79 26.96 -24.97
N ARG A 696 13.36 28.00 -24.35
CA ARG A 696 14.09 27.91 -23.06
C ARG A 696 13.24 28.15 -21.80
N LYS A 697 11.94 28.47 -21.93
CA LYS A 697 10.99 28.68 -20.81
C LYS A 697 9.59 28.18 -21.16
N GLU A 698 8.86 27.64 -20.18
CA GLU A 698 7.48 27.15 -20.36
C GLU A 698 6.53 28.27 -20.85
N LEU A 699 5.81 27.98 -21.92
CA LEU A 699 4.80 28.85 -22.53
C LEU A 699 3.48 28.08 -22.57
N VAL A 700 2.40 28.73 -22.15
CA VAL A 700 1.03 28.23 -22.22
C VAL A 700 0.24 29.20 -23.08
N TRP A 701 -0.45 28.69 -24.09
CA TRP A 701 -1.27 29.51 -24.99
C TRP A 701 -2.74 29.25 -24.73
N ILE A 702 -3.49 30.33 -24.64
CA ILE A 702 -4.92 30.33 -24.40
C ILE A 702 -5.49 31.18 -25.54
N GLU A 703 -6.24 30.53 -26.43
CA GLU A 703 -7.19 31.10 -27.40
C GLU A 703 -6.74 31.45 -28.85
N GLU A 704 -5.47 31.71 -29.19
CA GLU A 704 -5.07 31.94 -30.61
C GLU A 704 -3.96 30.99 -31.12
N VAL A 705 -4.10 30.55 -32.38
CA VAL A 705 -3.15 29.65 -33.05
C VAL A 705 -1.97 30.44 -33.60
N PRO A 706 -0.72 30.17 -33.21
CA PRO A 706 0.41 30.96 -33.66
C PRO A 706 0.78 30.72 -35.12
N GLU A 707 1.16 31.81 -35.79
CA GLU A 707 1.38 31.90 -37.24
C GLU A 707 2.29 30.82 -37.81
N PHE A 708 3.32 30.39 -37.07
CA PHE A 708 4.29 29.40 -37.56
C PHE A 708 3.71 27.99 -37.76
N ILE A 709 2.50 27.72 -37.24
CA ILE A 709 1.79 26.45 -37.42
C ILE A 709 0.56 26.60 -38.32
N VAL A 710 0.13 27.82 -38.63
CA VAL A 710 -1.07 28.12 -39.45
C VAL A 710 -0.93 27.55 -40.86
N GLY A 711 0.26 27.68 -41.49
CA GLY A 711 0.51 27.08 -42.80
C GLY A 711 0.45 25.55 -42.79
N CYS A 712 0.85 24.90 -41.68
CA CYS A 712 0.74 23.44 -41.54
C CYS A 712 -0.69 22.97 -41.26
N LEU A 713 -1.53 23.82 -40.66
CA LEU A 713 -2.93 23.53 -40.39
C LEU A 713 -3.81 23.68 -41.64
N LEU A 714 -3.49 24.64 -42.52
CA LEU A 714 -4.21 24.85 -43.79
C LEU A 714 -4.00 23.69 -44.78
N ASP A 715 -2.84 23.04 -44.75
CA ASP A 715 -2.50 21.90 -45.61
C ASP A 715 -2.86 20.52 -45.00
N ASP A 716 -3.43 20.49 -43.78
CA ASP A 716 -3.74 19.24 -43.08
C ASP A 716 -5.03 18.59 -43.60
N THR A 717 -4.89 17.80 -44.67
CA THR A 717 -5.96 16.95 -45.23
C THR A 717 -6.31 15.74 -44.34
N SER A 718 -5.84 15.70 -43.08
CA SER A 718 -6.28 14.70 -42.09
C SER A 718 -7.78 14.69 -41.89
N CYS A 719 -8.43 15.81 -42.24
CA CYS A 719 -9.85 15.94 -42.31
C CYS A 719 -10.55 15.40 -43.59
N ASN A 720 -10.04 14.36 -44.29
CA ASN A 720 -10.92 13.46 -45.07
C ASN A 720 -10.54 11.97 -44.92
N THR A 721 -11.51 11.13 -44.49
CA THR A 721 -11.61 9.66 -44.28
C THR A 721 -12.12 9.32 -42.89
#